data_AF-A0A9X0FGG4-F1
#
_entry.id   AF-A0A9X0FGG4-F1
#
_cell.length_a   1.000
_cell.length_b   1.000
_cell.length_c   1.000
_cell.angle_alpha   90.00
_cell.angle_beta   90.00
_cell.angle_gamma   90.00
#
_symmetry.space_group_name_H-M   'P 1'
#
loop_
_entity.id
_entity.type
_entity.pdbx_description
1 polymer ?
#
loop_
_entity_poly.entity_id
_entity_poly.type
_entity_poly.pdbx_seq_one_letter_code
_entity_poly.pdbx_strand_id
1 'polypeptide(L)'
;MTNLRDEARWLISEIGDAKRLAKAVGKPQLANSAIEAGKIEEYDADGALMQIVGEQHDGTHAPVTVNGPVPPEPVAPVITVGASGVEGRWSGKFAGDMLSPMDFSHVALHASRVEVFTPSNETQLATITGELGDVATKILDAGEWTFGLVAVSKAGKWSDMSETVTVDVPDFSGGTSEVLDALLGLGSAVDGKITVDIKPPTLADGEGKPADALWNELDPVTREQVAVWRWTGTAWESLPLSETIIPKVSIGQGTYGVLEGVRLAADAVDGKTITGATVQTDKEAAKGLKLDTAGMRVYGSEGGEPVTEIRADGGTVYSITNPATGEVLAALDSEGGVTGQALSIAGESRLDGSVVTGSDPLTSGHGSGDYGVTMNGRDTLGATFMKYVEEHPNVADGNAWMTVIPHGIVAHQEVSAPDQAWNAVGGIDHARIRAVVTLNAVYGRMYQITYRTPAIKETSSVGGTIGGAAIVYSNPGGSISAGATTNNALRGSRYYLRGGGGFDQAMVTVYARCPEDIPEGKIMLGPEVYIYSGRAAVASDTNDTARWSVIVADLGIRRSAYTGRDIDSNKQGTTPPPVPEPDADPVKQYTDTIDATWWQAYTGDGTKATHSTYSGSAAQGRSPYAPGNGVMRGLVGFPSQAGRLSNATVKKIEVYVYAKHWHSSAGGTACIGVHNHGGAPDSWSSSANDVKRQKLKKPEGRWITLPSSVHAGFKSGDTKGISFLPPSSSTSSEYYGLFKGNRTKLRITYTK
;
A
#
# COMPACT_ATOMS: atom_id res chain seq x y z
N MET A 1 -68.53 24.78 28.79
CA MET A 1 -68.63 23.38 29.24
C MET A 1 -67.89 22.38 28.35
N THR A 2 -67.49 22.73 27.11
CA THR A 2 -66.79 21.85 26.16
C THR A 2 -65.31 21.65 26.50
N ASN A 3 -64.55 22.72 26.77
CA ASN A 3 -63.12 22.61 27.11
C ASN A 3 -62.84 21.74 28.35
N LEU A 4 -63.68 21.83 29.38
CA LEU A 4 -63.50 21.06 30.61
C LEU A 4 -63.66 19.54 30.39
N ARG A 5 -64.45 19.13 29.40
CA ARG A 5 -64.61 17.71 29.04
C ARG A 5 -63.43 17.18 28.25
N ASP A 6 -62.84 18.01 27.40
CA ASP A 6 -61.68 17.61 26.59
C ASP A 6 -60.40 17.59 27.43
N GLU A 7 -60.23 18.55 28.35
CA GLU A 7 -59.17 18.51 29.37
C GLU A 7 -59.30 17.29 30.30
N ALA A 8 -60.52 16.95 30.74
CA ALA A 8 -60.75 15.76 31.56
C ALA A 8 -60.43 14.45 30.83
N ARG A 9 -60.75 14.35 29.52
CA ARG A 9 -60.40 13.16 28.72
C ARG A 9 -58.90 13.04 28.50
N TRP A 10 -58.22 14.16 28.25
CA TRP A 10 -56.76 14.19 28.14
C TRP A 10 -56.09 13.73 29.43
N LEU A 11 -56.53 14.26 30.58
CA LEU A 11 -55.98 13.87 31.88
C LEU A 11 -56.23 12.39 32.22
N ILE A 12 -57.40 11.85 31.86
CA ILE A 12 -57.70 10.42 32.05
C ILE A 12 -56.80 9.54 31.17
N SER A 13 -56.51 9.97 29.93
CA SER A 13 -55.55 9.29 29.05
C SER A 13 -54.17 9.28 29.69
N GLU A 14 -53.70 10.44 30.17
CA GLU A 14 -52.36 10.52 30.76
C GLU A 14 -52.22 9.74 32.06
N ILE A 15 -53.25 9.73 32.91
CA ILE A 15 -53.24 8.88 34.11
C ILE A 15 -53.24 7.39 33.72
N GLY A 16 -53.92 7.03 32.63
CA GLY A 16 -53.90 5.68 32.06
C GLY A 16 -52.51 5.27 31.59
N ASP A 17 -51.82 6.16 30.87
CA ASP A 17 -50.49 5.91 30.33
C ASP A 17 -49.42 5.92 31.43
N ALA A 18 -49.51 6.84 32.39
CA ALA A 18 -48.66 6.84 33.59
C ALA A 18 -48.82 5.56 34.42
N LYS A 19 -50.04 5.03 34.57
CA LYS A 19 -50.27 3.75 35.26
C LYS A 19 -49.73 2.55 34.48
N ARG A 20 -49.77 2.57 33.14
CA ARG A 20 -49.17 1.52 32.30
C ARG A 20 -47.65 1.54 32.40
N LEU A 21 -47.04 2.72 32.36
CA LEU A 21 -45.60 2.92 32.56
C LEU A 21 -45.16 2.45 33.96
N ALA A 22 -45.88 2.85 35.02
CA ALA A 22 -45.58 2.39 36.38
C ALA A 22 -45.69 0.86 36.52
N LYS A 23 -46.66 0.23 35.85
CA LYS A 23 -46.82 -1.23 35.82
C LYS A 23 -45.76 -1.94 34.99
N ALA A 24 -45.21 -1.28 33.96
CA ALA A 24 -44.12 -1.79 33.12
C ALA A 24 -42.77 -1.76 33.87
N VAL A 25 -42.54 -0.78 34.74
CA VAL A 25 -41.32 -0.67 35.57
C VAL A 25 -41.32 -1.68 36.73
N GLY A 26 -42.49 -2.14 37.19
CA GLY A 26 -42.62 -3.04 38.35
C GLY A 26 -42.47 -4.54 38.08
N LYS A 27 -42.12 -4.99 36.86
CA LYS A 27 -41.91 -6.41 36.54
C LYS A 27 -40.61 -6.61 35.76
N PRO A 28 -39.77 -7.63 36.06
CA PRO A 28 -38.57 -7.91 35.27
C PRO A 28 -38.95 -8.22 33.81
N GLN A 29 -38.46 -7.44 32.84
CA GLN A 29 -38.80 -7.54 31.42
C GLN A 29 -37.75 -8.27 30.56
N LEU A 30 -37.05 -9.28 31.10
CA LEU A 30 -36.00 -9.98 30.34
C LEU A 30 -36.54 -10.90 29.22
N ALA A 31 -37.84 -11.20 29.21
CA ALA A 31 -38.43 -12.17 28.28
C ALA A 31 -38.35 -11.78 26.79
N ASN A 32 -38.19 -10.49 26.48
CA ASN A 32 -38.07 -9.98 25.10
C ASN A 32 -36.81 -9.11 24.91
N SER A 33 -35.78 -9.30 25.74
CA SER A 33 -34.53 -8.52 25.66
C SER A 33 -33.44 -9.29 24.92
N ALA A 34 -32.60 -8.55 24.18
CA ALA A 34 -31.36 -9.03 23.57
C ALA A 34 -30.20 -8.12 24.00
N ILE A 35 -28.97 -8.65 24.01
CA ILE A 35 -27.75 -7.90 24.30
C ILE A 35 -27.09 -7.56 22.95
N GLU A 36 -27.08 -6.29 22.57
CA GLU A 36 -26.46 -5.80 21.33
C GLU A 36 -25.16 -5.07 21.68
N ALA A 37 -23.99 -5.66 21.37
CA ALA A 37 -22.65 -5.09 21.65
C ALA A 37 -22.47 -4.58 23.09
N GLY A 38 -22.80 -5.43 24.07
CA GLY A 38 -22.75 -5.10 25.49
C GLY A 38 -22.71 -6.32 26.41
N LYS A 39 -22.95 -6.10 27.70
CA LYS A 39 -22.92 -7.14 28.74
C LYS A 39 -23.89 -6.86 29.88
N ILE A 40 -24.29 -7.91 30.58
CA ILE A 40 -24.95 -7.87 31.89
C ILE A 40 -23.89 -8.16 32.94
N GLU A 41 -23.81 -7.31 33.96
CA GLU A 41 -22.89 -7.43 35.08
C GLU A 41 -23.66 -7.74 36.37
N GLU A 42 -23.31 -8.84 37.02
CA GLU A 42 -23.82 -9.22 38.34
C GLU A 42 -22.85 -8.74 39.41
N TYR A 43 -23.37 -8.06 40.43
CA TYR A 43 -22.59 -7.57 41.57
C TYR A 43 -23.10 -8.22 42.86
N ASP A 44 -22.20 -8.47 43.81
CA ASP A 44 -22.59 -8.88 45.17
C ASP A 44 -23.11 -7.70 46.01
N ALA A 45 -23.49 -7.98 47.26
CA ALA A 45 -24.03 -6.97 48.18
C ALA A 45 -23.03 -5.86 48.55
N ASP A 46 -21.72 -6.13 48.40
CA ASP A 46 -20.63 -5.19 48.68
C ASP A 46 -20.20 -4.42 47.42
N GLY A 47 -20.83 -4.69 46.27
CA GLY A 47 -20.57 -4.03 45.00
C GLY A 47 -19.39 -4.61 44.21
N ALA A 48 -18.90 -5.80 44.55
CA ALA A 48 -17.88 -6.48 43.76
C ALA A 48 -18.51 -7.24 42.58
N LEU A 49 -17.86 -7.19 41.43
CA LEU A 49 -18.33 -7.85 40.20
C LEU A 49 -18.18 -9.38 40.32
N MET A 50 -19.27 -10.12 40.16
CA MET A 50 -19.34 -11.58 40.33
C MET A 50 -19.40 -12.32 38.99
N GLN A 51 -20.22 -11.85 38.04
CA GLN A 51 -20.43 -12.51 36.75
C GLN A 51 -20.65 -11.49 35.62
N ILE A 52 -20.15 -11.81 34.44
CA ILE A 52 -20.43 -11.08 33.19
C ILE A 52 -21.14 -12.02 32.23
N VAL A 53 -22.24 -11.58 31.63
CA VAL A 53 -22.91 -12.29 30.52
C VAL A 53 -22.97 -11.36 29.31
N GLY A 54 -22.17 -11.64 28.28
CA GLY A 54 -22.08 -10.82 27.07
C GLY A 54 -20.64 -10.59 26.64
N GLU A 55 -20.37 -9.41 26.07
CA GLU A 55 -19.05 -9.02 25.57
C GLU A 55 -18.01 -8.89 26.70
N GLN A 56 -16.83 -9.46 26.47
CA GLN A 56 -15.68 -9.46 27.37
C GLN A 56 -14.67 -8.38 26.95
N HIS A 57 -13.69 -8.08 27.81
CA HIS A 57 -12.67 -7.04 27.55
C HIS A 57 -11.82 -7.26 26.27
N ASP A 58 -11.83 -8.47 25.71
CA ASP A 58 -11.07 -8.89 24.53
C ASP A 58 -11.98 -9.03 23.28
N GLY A 59 -13.25 -8.60 23.39
CA GLY A 59 -14.26 -8.71 22.35
C GLY A 59 -14.87 -10.10 22.20
N THR A 60 -14.53 -11.07 23.05
CA THR A 60 -15.20 -12.38 23.07
C THR A 60 -16.56 -12.29 23.76
N HIS A 61 -17.44 -13.29 23.58
CA HIS A 61 -18.74 -13.33 24.26
C HIS A 61 -18.93 -14.64 25.01
N ALA A 62 -19.15 -14.56 26.32
CA ALA A 62 -19.38 -15.72 27.19
C ALA A 62 -20.10 -15.32 28.48
N PRO A 63 -20.76 -16.27 29.17
CA PRO A 63 -21.03 -16.16 30.59
C PRO A 63 -19.74 -16.50 31.38
N VAL A 64 -19.15 -15.51 32.04
CA VAL A 64 -17.88 -15.63 32.78
C VAL A 64 -18.08 -15.28 34.24
N THR A 65 -17.70 -16.18 35.14
CA THR A 65 -17.59 -15.90 36.58
C THR A 65 -16.28 -15.18 36.85
N VAL A 66 -16.36 -13.95 37.36
CA VAL A 66 -15.20 -13.07 37.60
C VAL A 66 -14.72 -13.17 39.04
N ASN A 67 -15.65 -13.39 39.97
CA ASN A 67 -15.35 -13.49 41.40
C ASN A 67 -16.26 -14.53 42.06
N GLY A 68 -15.82 -15.06 43.19
CA GLY A 68 -16.47 -16.15 43.90
C GLY A 68 -15.75 -16.48 45.21
N PRO A 69 -16.29 -17.39 46.04
CA PRO A 69 -15.59 -17.85 47.23
C PRO A 69 -14.30 -18.60 46.86
N VAL A 70 -13.37 -18.70 47.82
CA VAL A 70 -12.23 -19.61 47.71
C VAL A 70 -12.75 -21.05 47.86
N PRO A 71 -12.40 -22.00 46.97
CA PRO A 71 -12.79 -23.39 47.12
C PRO A 71 -12.30 -24.00 48.44
N PRO A 72 -13.02 -24.99 48.98
CA PRO A 72 -12.53 -25.78 50.11
C PRO A 72 -11.28 -26.59 49.75
N GLU A 73 -10.47 -26.93 50.74
CA GLU A 73 -9.28 -27.77 50.60
C GLU A 73 -9.66 -29.20 50.14
N PRO A 74 -9.03 -29.75 49.08
CA PRO A 74 -9.27 -31.12 48.66
C PRO A 74 -8.65 -32.14 49.63
N VAL A 75 -9.23 -33.34 49.74
CA VAL A 75 -8.57 -34.45 50.46
C VAL A 75 -7.30 -34.87 49.71
N ALA A 76 -6.25 -35.23 50.45
CA ALA A 76 -4.94 -35.66 49.95
C ALA A 76 -5.02 -36.66 48.77
N PRO A 77 -4.08 -36.59 47.81
CA PRO A 77 -4.06 -37.49 46.67
C PRO A 77 -3.70 -38.91 47.07
N VAL A 78 -4.21 -39.90 46.33
CA VAL A 78 -3.65 -41.26 46.35
C VAL A 78 -2.66 -41.37 45.21
N ILE A 79 -1.39 -41.66 45.52
CA ILE A 79 -0.31 -41.80 44.54
C ILE A 79 0.04 -43.27 44.34
N THR A 80 0.00 -43.72 43.08
CA THR A 80 0.49 -45.05 42.68
C THR A 80 1.71 -44.88 41.79
N VAL A 81 2.80 -45.60 42.09
CA VAL A 81 4.06 -45.50 41.35
C VAL A 81 4.13 -46.61 40.29
N GLY A 82 4.47 -46.24 39.06
CA GLY A 82 4.69 -47.15 37.93
C GLY A 82 6.11 -47.03 37.35
N ALA A 83 6.42 -47.81 36.31
CA ALA A 83 7.70 -47.71 35.62
C ALA A 83 7.80 -46.36 34.89
N SER A 84 8.72 -45.50 35.34
CA SER A 84 8.96 -44.13 34.82
C SER A 84 7.80 -43.14 35.01
N GLY A 85 6.95 -43.31 36.02
CA GLY A 85 5.88 -42.32 36.24
C GLY A 85 5.01 -42.59 37.45
N VAL A 86 4.14 -41.63 37.74
CA VAL A 86 3.17 -41.68 38.82
C VAL A 86 1.77 -41.51 38.29
N GLU A 87 0.83 -42.16 38.96
CA GLU A 87 -0.60 -41.95 38.81
C GLU A 87 -1.11 -41.28 40.09
N GLY A 88 -1.49 -40.01 39.98
CA GLY A 88 -2.08 -39.23 41.07
C GLY A 88 -3.59 -39.20 40.97
N ARG A 89 -4.28 -39.63 42.02
CA ARG A 89 -5.74 -39.73 42.06
C ARG A 89 -6.34 -38.79 43.11
N TRP A 90 -7.40 -38.07 42.72
CA TRP A 90 -8.27 -37.38 43.67
C TRP A 90 -9.58 -38.15 43.85
N SER A 91 -10.10 -38.18 45.09
CA SER A 91 -11.28 -38.97 45.47
C SER A 91 -12.63 -38.27 45.22
N GLY A 92 -12.61 -37.03 44.72
CA GLY A 92 -13.82 -36.20 44.58
C GLY A 92 -14.31 -35.57 45.87
N LYS A 93 -13.55 -35.71 46.97
CA LYS A 93 -13.92 -35.21 48.30
C LYS A 93 -13.05 -34.04 48.74
N PHE A 94 -13.64 -33.18 49.56
CA PHE A 94 -12.99 -32.07 50.22
C PHE A 94 -12.81 -32.34 51.71
N ALA A 95 -11.78 -31.75 52.32
CA ALA A 95 -11.47 -31.90 53.73
C ALA A 95 -12.68 -31.52 54.60
N GLY A 96 -12.86 -32.24 55.71
CA GLY A 96 -14.00 -32.02 56.62
C GLY A 96 -15.38 -32.34 56.03
N ASP A 97 -15.45 -33.19 54.99
CA ASP A 97 -16.69 -33.55 54.27
C ASP A 97 -17.45 -32.33 53.69
N MET A 98 -16.72 -31.28 53.32
CA MET A 98 -17.30 -30.11 52.65
C MET A 98 -17.86 -30.48 51.27
N LEU A 99 -18.94 -29.79 50.87
CA LEU A 99 -19.57 -29.98 49.56
C LEU A 99 -18.71 -29.36 48.46
N SER A 100 -18.71 -30.01 47.29
CA SER A 100 -18.09 -29.43 46.09
C SER A 100 -18.75 -28.10 45.72
N PRO A 101 -17.98 -27.03 45.48
CA PRO A 101 -18.53 -25.75 45.04
C PRO A 101 -19.25 -25.88 43.69
N MET A 102 -20.36 -25.16 43.51
CA MET A 102 -21.09 -25.14 42.23
C MET A 102 -20.31 -24.41 41.11
N ASP A 103 -19.35 -23.57 41.49
CA ASP A 103 -18.40 -22.90 40.63
C ASP A 103 -17.04 -23.63 40.56
N PHE A 104 -16.99 -24.92 40.91
CA PHE A 104 -15.81 -25.75 40.74
C PHE A 104 -15.33 -25.75 39.27
N SER A 105 -14.02 -25.62 39.07
CA SER A 105 -13.38 -25.75 37.76
C SER A 105 -12.64 -27.08 37.64
N HIS A 106 -11.67 -27.32 38.51
CA HIS A 106 -10.83 -28.51 38.51
C HIS A 106 -10.01 -28.61 39.80
N VAL A 107 -9.35 -29.76 40.01
CA VAL A 107 -8.27 -29.92 40.99
C VAL A 107 -6.93 -29.99 40.26
N ALA A 108 -5.96 -29.19 40.69
CA ALA A 108 -4.59 -29.23 40.21
C ALA A 108 -3.75 -30.17 41.09
N LEU A 109 -3.01 -31.08 40.45
CA LEU A 109 -2.01 -31.93 41.10
C LEU A 109 -0.66 -31.21 41.04
N HIS A 110 -0.10 -30.90 42.19
CA HIS A 110 1.22 -30.31 42.32
C HIS A 110 2.25 -31.33 42.82
N ALA A 111 3.50 -31.17 42.40
CA ALA A 111 4.62 -32.00 42.82
C ALA A 111 5.89 -31.16 43.05
N SER A 112 6.71 -31.58 44.01
CA SER A 112 8.01 -30.96 44.31
C SER A 112 9.02 -32.01 44.80
N ARG A 113 10.31 -31.70 44.65
CA ARG A 113 11.43 -32.45 45.25
C ARG A 113 11.65 -32.12 46.72
N VAL A 114 10.94 -31.12 47.25
CA VAL A 114 11.01 -30.69 48.65
C VAL A 114 9.71 -31.06 49.34
N GLU A 115 9.80 -31.58 50.56
CA GLU A 115 8.66 -32.04 51.37
C GLU A 115 7.63 -30.93 51.63
N VAL A 116 8.08 -29.70 51.87
CA VAL A 116 7.23 -28.53 52.06
C VAL A 116 7.43 -27.54 50.93
N PHE A 117 6.38 -27.29 50.15
CA PHE A 117 6.42 -26.35 49.04
C PHE A 117 5.11 -25.58 48.91
N THR A 118 5.17 -24.41 48.28
CA THR A 118 3.99 -23.59 47.96
C THR A 118 3.50 -23.91 46.54
N PRO A 119 2.21 -24.24 46.35
CA PRO A 119 1.65 -24.43 45.01
C PRO A 119 1.87 -23.23 44.11
N SER A 120 2.24 -23.50 42.86
CA SER A 120 2.45 -22.51 41.81
C SER A 120 2.25 -23.17 40.45
N ASN A 121 2.21 -22.38 39.38
CA ASN A 121 2.14 -22.92 38.02
C ASN A 121 3.36 -23.79 37.65
N GLU A 122 4.51 -23.60 38.33
CA GLU A 122 5.72 -24.41 38.11
C GLU A 122 5.63 -25.78 38.77
N THR A 123 4.98 -25.86 39.93
CA THR A 123 4.80 -27.14 40.65
C THR A 123 3.60 -27.93 40.14
N GLN A 124 2.73 -27.33 39.32
CA GLN A 124 1.56 -27.99 38.76
C GLN A 124 1.95 -29.03 37.71
N LEU A 125 1.69 -30.30 38.03
CA LEU A 125 2.01 -31.44 37.18
C LEU A 125 0.83 -31.83 36.28
N ALA A 126 -0.40 -31.75 36.79
CA ALA A 126 -1.61 -32.17 36.07
C ALA A 126 -2.88 -31.46 36.54
N THR A 127 -3.96 -31.64 35.78
CA THR A 127 -5.30 -31.14 36.10
C THR A 127 -6.30 -32.29 36.05
N ILE A 128 -7.11 -32.42 37.10
CA ILE A 128 -8.15 -33.42 37.30
C ILE A 128 -9.51 -32.69 37.22
N THR A 129 -10.29 -32.96 36.18
CA THR A 129 -11.55 -32.23 35.90
C THR A 129 -12.81 -32.96 36.35
N GLY A 130 -12.72 -34.25 36.69
CA GLY A 130 -13.85 -35.02 37.18
C GLY A 130 -14.31 -34.57 38.57
N GLU A 131 -15.51 -34.01 38.67
CA GLU A 131 -16.11 -33.52 39.94
C GLU A 131 -16.28 -34.62 41.01
N LEU A 132 -16.36 -35.89 40.60
CA LEU A 132 -16.44 -37.06 41.48
C LEU A 132 -15.07 -37.70 41.77
N GLY A 133 -13.98 -37.03 41.38
CA GLY A 133 -12.63 -37.58 41.41
C GLY A 133 -12.27 -38.30 40.11
N ASP A 134 -11.02 -38.18 39.72
CA ASP A 134 -10.43 -38.83 38.54
C ASP A 134 -8.92 -38.96 38.73
N VAL A 135 -8.23 -39.48 37.73
CA VAL A 135 -6.82 -39.83 37.76
C VAL A 135 -6.00 -39.01 36.77
N ALA A 136 -4.76 -38.69 37.15
CA ALA A 136 -3.78 -38.08 36.27
C ALA A 136 -2.48 -38.89 36.27
N THR A 137 -2.07 -39.36 35.08
CA THR A 137 -0.81 -40.09 34.89
C THR A 137 0.26 -39.17 34.34
N LYS A 138 1.44 -39.15 34.97
CA LYS A 138 2.55 -38.27 34.63
C LYS A 138 3.88 -38.98 34.73
N ILE A 139 4.71 -38.80 33.70
CA ILE A 139 6.09 -39.30 33.66
C ILE A 139 6.94 -38.35 34.49
N LEU A 140 7.71 -38.91 35.42
CA LEU A 140 8.65 -38.19 36.28
C LEU A 140 9.99 -38.92 36.24
N ASP A 141 11.07 -38.18 36.42
CA ASP A 141 12.40 -38.73 36.64
C ASP A 141 12.51 -39.36 38.03
N ALA A 142 13.49 -40.25 38.17
CA ALA A 142 13.68 -41.07 39.35
C ALA A 142 13.97 -40.24 40.61
N GLY A 143 13.62 -40.80 41.77
CA GLY A 143 13.90 -40.26 43.10
C GLY A 143 12.64 -39.79 43.83
N GLU A 144 12.86 -39.18 44.99
CA GLU A 144 11.78 -38.77 45.90
C GLU A 144 11.01 -37.57 45.37
N TRP A 145 9.68 -37.65 45.45
CA TRP A 145 8.73 -36.62 45.04
C TRP A 145 7.61 -36.50 46.07
N THR A 146 7.24 -35.26 46.39
CA THR A 146 6.13 -34.92 47.29
C THR A 146 5.00 -34.29 46.49
N PHE A 147 3.77 -34.75 46.72
CA PHE A 147 2.58 -34.40 45.94
C PHE A 147 1.50 -33.74 46.82
N GLY A 148 0.80 -32.75 46.28
CA GLY A 148 -0.34 -32.10 46.93
C GLY A 148 -1.42 -31.72 45.91
N LEU A 149 -2.65 -31.53 46.38
CA LEU A 149 -3.79 -31.13 45.55
C LEU A 149 -4.26 -29.71 45.91
N VAL A 150 -4.67 -28.95 44.91
CA VAL A 150 -5.30 -27.63 45.08
C VAL A 150 -6.57 -27.57 44.24
N ALA A 151 -7.69 -27.15 44.85
CA ALA A 151 -8.94 -26.95 44.12
C ALA A 151 -9.02 -25.54 43.55
N VAL A 152 -9.52 -25.42 42.33
CA VAL A 152 -9.61 -24.16 41.58
C VAL A 152 -11.06 -23.85 41.22
N SER A 153 -11.53 -22.63 41.51
CA SER A 153 -12.87 -22.15 41.10
C SER A 153 -12.87 -21.64 39.66
N LYS A 154 -14.06 -21.46 39.08
CA LYS A 154 -14.25 -20.82 37.76
C LYS A 154 -13.76 -19.36 37.73
N ALA A 155 -13.69 -18.70 38.88
CA ALA A 155 -13.09 -17.37 39.04
C ALA A 155 -11.54 -17.42 39.18
N GLY A 156 -10.92 -18.60 39.12
CA GLY A 156 -9.47 -18.78 39.22
C GLY A 156 -8.91 -18.69 40.63
N LYS A 157 -9.75 -18.76 41.68
CA LYS A 157 -9.27 -18.79 43.08
C LYS A 157 -8.82 -20.20 43.46
N TRP A 158 -7.70 -20.27 44.17
CA TRP A 158 -7.07 -21.51 44.62
C TRP A 158 -7.41 -21.73 46.09
N SER A 159 -7.75 -22.98 46.46
CA SER A 159 -7.84 -23.40 47.85
C SER A 159 -6.46 -23.43 48.53
N ASP A 160 -6.46 -23.66 49.84
CA ASP A 160 -5.27 -24.20 50.51
C ASP A 160 -4.90 -25.57 49.91
N MET A 161 -3.61 -25.91 49.98
CA MET A 161 -3.11 -27.21 49.51
C MET A 161 -3.53 -28.32 50.47
N SER A 162 -3.91 -29.47 49.93
CA SER A 162 -4.14 -30.67 50.73
C SER A 162 -2.92 -31.06 51.57
N GLU A 163 -3.13 -31.93 52.56
CA GLU A 163 -2.03 -32.74 53.10
C GLU A 163 -1.23 -33.40 51.96
N THR A 164 0.09 -33.43 52.10
CA THR A 164 1.01 -33.91 51.06
C THR A 164 1.33 -35.39 51.20
N VAL A 165 1.63 -36.04 50.09
CA VAL A 165 2.05 -37.46 50.03
C VAL A 165 3.41 -37.56 49.34
N THR A 166 4.37 -38.20 50.00
CA THR A 166 5.72 -38.41 49.47
C THR A 166 5.92 -39.85 49.02
N VAL A 167 6.46 -40.03 47.81
CA VAL A 167 6.80 -41.35 47.25
C VAL A 167 8.15 -41.30 46.52
N ASP A 168 8.83 -42.43 46.44
CA ASP A 168 10.06 -42.60 45.66
C ASP A 168 9.75 -43.20 44.28
N VAL A 169 10.10 -42.48 43.21
CA VAL A 169 9.88 -42.92 41.83
C VAL A 169 11.08 -43.72 41.36
N PRO A 170 10.93 -45.01 40.98
CA PRO A 170 12.05 -45.85 40.59
C PRO A 170 12.63 -45.40 39.24
N ASP A 171 13.96 -45.52 39.12
CA ASP A 171 14.67 -45.30 37.87
C ASP A 171 14.39 -46.42 36.85
N PHE A 172 14.28 -46.03 35.57
CA PHE A 172 14.10 -46.96 34.45
C PHE A 172 15.43 -47.52 33.93
N SER A 173 16.46 -47.57 34.79
CA SER A 173 17.75 -48.18 34.45
C SER A 173 17.74 -49.71 34.56
N GLY A 174 16.69 -50.32 35.14
CA GLY A 174 16.64 -51.77 35.38
C GLY A 174 16.15 -52.64 34.22
N GLY A 175 15.58 -52.07 33.16
CA GLY A 175 14.98 -52.83 32.05
C GLY A 175 15.86 -52.98 30.80
N THR A 176 16.98 -52.26 30.74
CA THR A 176 17.83 -52.23 29.55
C THR A 176 18.97 -53.22 29.60
N SER A 177 19.53 -53.58 30.75
CA SER A 177 20.67 -54.51 30.81
C SER A 177 20.35 -55.89 30.24
N GLU A 178 19.19 -56.48 30.55
CA GLU A 178 18.83 -57.82 30.04
C GLU A 178 18.47 -57.83 28.54
N VAL A 179 17.84 -56.76 28.05
CA VAL A 179 17.49 -56.59 26.63
C VAL A 179 18.71 -56.17 25.80
N LEU A 180 19.63 -55.40 26.40
CA LEU A 180 20.87 -54.91 25.78
C LEU A 180 21.94 -56.00 25.75
N ASP A 181 22.04 -56.88 26.75
CA ASP A 181 22.88 -58.08 26.70
C ASP A 181 22.40 -59.05 25.61
N ALA A 182 21.08 -59.15 25.40
CA ALA A 182 20.51 -59.92 24.29
C ALA A 182 20.78 -59.26 22.92
N LEU A 183 20.84 -57.93 22.84
CA LEU A 183 21.14 -57.19 21.61
C LEU A 183 22.65 -57.14 21.29
N LEU A 184 23.52 -57.07 22.30
CA LEU A 184 24.97 -57.20 22.18
C LEU A 184 25.37 -58.63 21.80
N GLY A 185 24.65 -59.64 22.30
CA GLY A 185 24.79 -61.04 21.87
C GLY A 185 24.38 -61.30 20.42
N LEU A 186 23.59 -60.43 19.79
CA LEU A 186 23.28 -60.50 18.35
C LEU A 186 24.45 -60.00 17.48
N GLY A 187 25.37 -59.18 18.01
CA GLY A 187 26.57 -58.73 17.29
C GLY A 187 27.55 -59.88 16.95
N SER A 188 27.57 -60.92 17.79
CA SER A 188 28.32 -62.16 17.52
C SER A 188 27.71 -63.05 16.42
N ALA A 189 26.52 -62.73 15.90
CA ALA A 189 25.82 -63.56 14.91
C ALA A 189 26.39 -63.47 13.47
N VAL A 190 27.42 -62.65 13.23
CA VAL A 190 28.08 -62.50 11.93
C VAL A 190 29.42 -63.26 11.87
N ASP A 191 29.42 -64.53 12.27
CA ASP A 191 30.56 -65.46 12.12
C ASP A 191 31.87 -64.96 12.78
N GLY A 192 31.75 -64.17 13.86
CA GLY A 192 32.88 -63.56 14.56
C GLY A 192 33.62 -62.45 13.79
N LYS A 193 33.10 -62.02 12.63
CA LYS A 193 33.76 -61.01 11.77
C LYS A 193 33.63 -59.58 12.26
N ILE A 194 32.62 -59.27 13.07
CA ILE A 194 32.43 -57.93 13.64
C ILE A 194 32.15 -58.09 15.12
N THR A 195 32.87 -57.32 15.94
CA THR A 195 32.66 -57.23 17.39
C THR A 195 32.49 -55.76 17.75
N VAL A 196 31.57 -55.49 18.67
CA VAL A 196 31.33 -54.16 19.22
C VAL A 196 31.48 -54.28 20.73
N ASP A 197 32.36 -53.49 21.32
CA ASP A 197 32.66 -53.54 22.74
C ASP A 197 33.02 -52.13 23.25
N ILE A 198 32.95 -51.92 24.56
CA ILE A 198 33.32 -50.66 25.23
C ILE A 198 34.80 -50.66 25.71
N LYS A 199 35.53 -51.74 25.44
CA LYS A 199 36.95 -51.90 25.76
C LYS A 199 37.77 -52.14 24.48
N PRO A 200 39.06 -51.78 24.47
CA PRO A 200 39.95 -52.15 23.39
C PRO A 200 40.15 -53.68 23.33
N PRO A 201 40.40 -54.26 22.14
CA PRO A 201 40.58 -55.69 21.99
C PRO A 201 41.91 -56.16 22.59
N THR A 202 41.90 -57.36 23.17
CA THR A 202 43.10 -58.08 23.59
C THR A 202 43.45 -59.20 22.59
N LEU A 203 44.65 -59.77 22.67
CA LEU A 203 45.06 -60.90 21.81
C LEU A 203 44.09 -62.09 21.90
N ALA A 204 43.57 -62.38 23.10
CA ALA A 204 42.60 -63.46 23.33
C ALA A 204 41.28 -63.22 22.58
N ASP A 205 40.88 -61.95 22.41
CA ASP A 205 39.64 -61.59 21.72
C ASP A 205 39.69 -61.84 20.20
N GLY A 206 40.87 -62.10 19.64
CA GLY A 206 41.07 -62.50 18.25
C GLY A 206 41.13 -64.02 18.03
N GLU A 207 41.23 -64.81 19.10
CA GLU A 207 41.39 -66.26 19.02
C GLU A 207 40.12 -66.91 18.46
N GLY A 208 40.26 -67.66 17.37
CA GLY A 208 39.13 -68.26 16.64
C GLY A 208 38.38 -67.33 15.68
N LYS A 209 38.77 -66.04 15.58
CA LYS A 209 38.21 -65.12 14.58
C LYS A 209 38.93 -65.25 13.23
N PRO A 210 38.21 -65.09 12.09
CA PRO A 210 38.84 -65.05 10.79
C PRO A 210 39.79 -63.84 10.69
N ALA A 211 40.86 -63.97 9.90
CA ALA A 211 41.63 -62.81 9.48
C ALA A 211 40.68 -61.78 8.85
N ASP A 212 40.89 -60.50 9.16
CA ASP A 212 40.04 -59.35 8.82
C ASP A 212 38.79 -59.16 9.67
N ALA A 213 38.65 -59.88 10.78
CA ALA A 213 37.63 -59.54 11.77
C ALA A 213 37.84 -58.12 12.31
N LEU A 214 36.74 -57.40 12.53
CA LEU A 214 36.72 -56.00 12.97
C LEU A 214 36.25 -55.90 14.41
N TRP A 215 36.86 -54.99 15.16
CA TRP A 215 36.46 -54.60 16.50
C TRP A 215 36.13 -53.12 16.53
N ASN A 216 34.89 -52.75 16.81
CA ASN A 216 34.47 -51.38 17.01
C ASN A 216 34.41 -51.11 18.51
N GLU A 217 35.31 -50.24 18.97
CA GLU A 217 35.35 -49.79 20.36
C GLU A 217 34.41 -48.59 20.53
N LEU A 218 33.54 -48.64 21.53
CA LEU A 218 32.64 -47.56 21.90
C LEU A 218 33.11 -46.87 23.19
N ASP A 219 32.87 -45.56 23.29
CA ASP A 219 33.02 -44.82 24.54
C ASP A 219 32.09 -45.43 25.60
N PRO A 220 32.58 -45.72 26.81
CA PRO A 220 31.80 -46.38 27.85
C PRO A 220 30.61 -45.53 28.34
N VAL A 221 30.66 -44.21 28.16
CA VAL A 221 29.65 -43.24 28.61
C VAL A 221 28.76 -42.79 27.45
N THR A 222 29.34 -42.28 26.36
CA THR A 222 28.58 -41.71 25.23
C THR A 222 28.09 -42.77 24.25
N ARG A 223 28.65 -43.98 24.31
CA ARG A 223 28.42 -45.09 23.35
C ARG A 223 28.75 -44.73 21.89
N GLU A 224 29.50 -43.66 21.68
CA GLU A 224 30.04 -43.28 20.37
C GLU A 224 31.24 -44.15 20.01
N GLN A 225 31.44 -44.44 18.74
CA GLN A 225 32.56 -45.27 18.30
C GLN A 225 33.88 -44.48 18.40
N VAL A 226 34.81 -44.95 19.23
CA VAL A 226 36.09 -44.28 19.52
C VAL A 226 37.29 -44.90 18.78
N ALA A 227 37.21 -46.19 18.40
CA ALA A 227 38.27 -46.84 17.63
C ALA A 227 37.72 -48.01 16.78
N VAL A 228 38.48 -48.36 15.75
CA VAL A 228 38.28 -49.59 14.98
C VAL A 228 39.59 -50.36 14.95
N TRP A 229 39.53 -51.68 15.12
CA TRP A 229 40.68 -52.57 15.02
C TRP A 229 40.40 -53.68 14.01
N ARG A 230 41.45 -54.16 13.34
CA ARG A 230 41.40 -55.30 12.42
C ARG A 230 42.27 -56.43 12.96
N TRP A 231 41.74 -57.65 12.96
CA TRP A 231 42.48 -58.85 13.30
C TRP A 231 43.31 -59.32 12.11
N THR A 232 44.63 -59.46 12.28
CA THR A 232 45.55 -59.95 11.24
C THR A 232 45.67 -61.47 11.20
N GLY A 233 45.02 -62.18 12.14
CA GLY A 233 45.25 -63.60 12.40
C GLY A 233 46.20 -63.85 13.57
N THR A 234 47.03 -62.87 13.94
CA THR A 234 47.98 -62.97 15.07
C THR A 234 48.01 -61.75 15.97
N ALA A 235 47.48 -60.60 15.54
CA ALA A 235 47.40 -59.38 16.34
C ALA A 235 46.20 -58.50 15.93
N TRP A 236 45.77 -57.63 16.84
CA TRP A 236 44.85 -56.53 16.53
C TRP A 236 45.66 -55.32 16.10
N GLU A 237 45.42 -54.86 14.88
CA GLU A 237 45.97 -53.60 14.37
C GLU A 237 44.90 -52.52 14.43
N SER A 238 45.23 -51.38 15.03
CA SER A 238 44.33 -50.21 15.02
C SER A 238 44.18 -49.72 13.58
N LEU A 239 42.95 -49.63 13.10
CA LEU A 239 42.63 -48.95 11.86
C LEU A 239 42.44 -47.46 12.20
N PRO A 240 43.37 -46.58 11.79
CA PRO A 240 43.19 -45.16 12.05
C PRO A 240 41.94 -44.68 11.29
N LEU A 241 40.96 -44.13 12.02
CA LEU A 241 39.86 -43.35 11.44
C LEU A 241 40.43 -42.06 10.83
N SER A 242 41.11 -42.21 9.70
CA SER A 242 41.78 -41.13 8.98
C SER A 242 40.96 -40.72 7.77
N GLU A 243 41.19 -39.50 7.29
CA GLU A 243 40.54 -38.91 6.11
C GLU A 243 40.66 -39.80 4.86
N THR A 244 41.64 -40.70 4.83
CA THR A 244 41.85 -41.70 3.78
C THR A 244 40.84 -42.87 3.80
N ILE A 245 40.16 -43.14 4.92
CA ILE A 245 39.17 -44.23 5.04
C ILE A 245 37.73 -43.74 4.80
N ILE A 246 37.46 -42.44 4.96
CA ILE A 246 36.13 -41.85 4.73
C ILE A 246 36.17 -40.83 3.56
N PRO A 247 36.41 -41.27 2.30
CA PRO A 247 36.53 -40.35 1.18
C PRO A 247 35.19 -39.73 0.73
N LYS A 248 34.04 -40.25 1.20
CA LYS A 248 32.72 -39.77 0.78
C LYS A 248 31.65 -40.06 1.83
N VAL A 249 31.39 -39.10 2.71
CA VAL A 249 30.18 -39.13 3.55
C VAL A 249 29.01 -38.58 2.72
N SER A 250 28.06 -39.43 2.36
CA SER A 250 26.78 -38.99 1.78
C SER A 250 25.81 -38.68 2.91
N ILE A 251 25.78 -37.44 3.38
CA ILE A 251 25.00 -37.05 4.58
C ILE A 251 23.50 -36.88 4.35
N GLY A 252 23.00 -36.86 3.10
CA GLY A 252 21.57 -36.82 2.76
C GLY A 252 20.81 -35.57 3.26
N GLN A 253 20.60 -35.48 4.58
CA GLN A 253 20.00 -34.38 5.32
C GLN A 253 20.77 -34.17 6.63
N GLY A 254 22.00 -33.65 6.55
CA GLY A 254 22.80 -33.32 7.73
C GLY A 254 22.55 -31.87 8.18
N THR A 255 22.36 -31.65 9.48
CA THR A 255 22.46 -30.32 10.10
C THR A 255 23.86 -30.19 10.70
N TYR A 256 24.57 -29.11 10.37
CA TYR A 256 25.92 -28.84 10.88
C TYR A 256 25.92 -27.52 11.66
N GLY A 257 26.67 -27.48 12.76
CA GLY A 257 26.93 -26.24 13.49
C GLY A 257 27.99 -25.39 12.77
N VAL A 258 29.15 -26.00 12.49
CA VAL A 258 30.25 -25.39 11.73
C VAL A 258 30.72 -26.41 10.69
N LEU A 259 30.91 -25.96 9.45
CA LEU A 259 31.49 -26.75 8.37
C LEU A 259 32.74 -26.04 7.85
N GLU A 260 33.92 -26.53 8.23
CA GLU A 260 35.20 -26.04 7.73
C GLU A 260 35.70 -26.95 6.61
N GLY A 261 36.07 -26.38 5.47
CA GLY A 261 36.58 -27.15 4.34
C GLY A 261 37.17 -26.27 3.25
N VAL A 262 38.09 -26.84 2.46
CA VAL A 262 38.76 -26.13 1.35
C VAL A 262 37.78 -25.79 0.22
N ARG A 263 36.72 -26.60 0.03
CA ARG A 263 35.73 -26.39 -1.03
C ARG A 263 34.35 -26.89 -0.60
N LEU A 264 33.33 -26.04 -0.78
CA LEU A 264 31.93 -26.42 -0.76
C LEU A 264 31.42 -26.47 -2.21
N ALA A 265 31.01 -27.65 -2.67
CA ALA A 265 30.35 -27.83 -3.96
C ALA A 265 28.86 -28.10 -3.71
N ALA A 266 28.04 -27.04 -3.79
CA ALA A 266 26.59 -27.11 -3.65
C ALA A 266 25.93 -26.73 -4.97
N ASP A 267 24.84 -27.43 -5.33
CA ASP A 267 23.99 -27.04 -6.47
C ASP A 267 23.20 -25.76 -6.15
N ALA A 268 22.61 -25.72 -4.94
CA ALA A 268 21.99 -24.53 -4.36
C ALA A 268 22.38 -24.38 -2.88
N VAL A 269 22.50 -23.12 -2.44
CA VAL A 269 22.57 -22.75 -1.02
C VAL A 269 21.28 -21.98 -0.72
N ASP A 270 20.27 -22.67 -0.18
CA ASP A 270 18.95 -22.13 0.11
C ASP A 270 18.56 -22.31 1.59
N GLY A 271 17.60 -21.52 2.06
CA GLY A 271 16.86 -21.84 3.29
C GLY A 271 16.99 -20.87 4.47
N LYS A 272 18.03 -20.03 4.60
CA LYS A 272 18.18 -18.99 5.65
C LYS A 272 19.11 -17.85 5.22
N THR A 273 19.17 -16.78 6.02
CA THR A 273 20.12 -15.66 5.85
C THR A 273 21.56 -16.14 6.03
N ILE A 274 22.44 -15.84 5.06
CA ILE A 274 23.89 -15.95 5.23
C ILE A 274 24.33 -14.76 6.10
N THR A 275 24.72 -15.02 7.34
CA THR A 275 25.11 -13.98 8.32
C THR A 275 26.63 -13.93 8.47
N GLY A 276 27.21 -12.73 8.47
CA GLY A 276 28.63 -12.50 8.75
C GLY A 276 29.64 -13.00 7.70
N ALA A 277 29.21 -13.54 6.55
CA ALA A 277 30.11 -14.03 5.51
C ALA A 277 30.41 -12.94 4.46
N THR A 278 31.69 -12.77 4.13
CA THR A 278 32.10 -12.11 2.88
C THR A 278 31.88 -13.08 1.73
N VAL A 279 31.00 -12.75 0.79
CA VAL A 279 30.91 -13.48 -0.49
C VAL A 279 31.88 -12.81 -1.46
N GLN A 280 32.90 -13.55 -1.91
CA GLN A 280 33.89 -13.04 -2.84
C GLN A 280 34.22 -14.01 -3.98
N THR A 281 34.45 -13.48 -5.18
CA THR A 281 34.86 -14.29 -6.35
C THR A 281 36.37 -14.32 -6.58
N ASP A 282 37.11 -13.43 -5.94
CA ASP A 282 38.58 -13.41 -5.89
C ASP A 282 39.04 -13.27 -4.44
N LYS A 283 40.24 -13.75 -4.10
CA LYS A 283 40.82 -13.59 -2.76
C LYS A 283 41.43 -12.20 -2.54
N GLU A 284 41.85 -11.53 -3.59
CA GLU A 284 42.42 -10.19 -3.51
C GLU A 284 41.33 -9.17 -3.19
N ALA A 285 41.59 -8.24 -2.25
CA ALA A 285 40.56 -7.36 -1.69
C ALA A 285 39.87 -6.45 -2.73
N ALA A 286 40.61 -6.05 -3.76
CA ALA A 286 40.16 -5.12 -4.80
C ALA A 286 39.99 -5.81 -6.16
N LYS A 287 39.60 -7.09 -6.21
CA LYS A 287 39.32 -7.83 -7.45
C LYS A 287 38.03 -8.63 -7.36
N GLY A 288 37.37 -8.81 -8.51
CA GLY A 288 36.13 -9.56 -8.62
C GLY A 288 34.97 -8.89 -7.89
N LEU A 289 34.01 -9.70 -7.41
CA LEU A 289 32.84 -9.24 -6.67
C LEU A 289 33.03 -9.47 -5.17
N LYS A 290 32.64 -8.50 -4.34
CA LYS A 290 32.63 -8.54 -2.88
C LYS A 290 31.24 -8.17 -2.37
N LEU A 291 30.62 -9.03 -1.55
CA LEU A 291 29.46 -8.68 -0.73
C LEU A 291 29.85 -8.85 0.74
N ASP A 292 29.84 -7.75 1.48
CA ASP A 292 30.18 -7.70 2.90
C ASP A 292 29.41 -6.56 3.61
N THR A 293 29.82 -6.22 4.82
CA THR A 293 29.19 -5.18 5.65
C THR A 293 29.27 -3.78 5.05
N ALA A 294 30.19 -3.52 4.10
CA ALA A 294 30.25 -2.24 3.39
C ALA A 294 29.27 -2.19 2.20
N GLY A 295 28.69 -3.32 1.80
CA GLY A 295 27.74 -3.45 0.70
C GLY A 295 28.23 -4.36 -0.42
N MET A 296 27.83 -4.09 -1.66
CA MET A 296 28.23 -4.85 -2.85
C MET A 296 29.21 -4.04 -3.67
N ARG A 297 30.38 -4.60 -4.01
CA ARG A 297 31.42 -3.94 -4.81
C ARG A 297 31.93 -4.87 -5.90
N VAL A 298 32.05 -4.37 -7.12
CA VAL A 298 32.60 -5.10 -8.27
C VAL A 298 33.82 -4.37 -8.79
N TYR A 299 34.95 -5.07 -8.84
CA TYR A 299 36.24 -4.56 -9.27
C TYR A 299 36.63 -5.11 -10.64
N GLY A 300 37.43 -4.34 -11.37
CA GLY A 300 38.04 -4.79 -12.63
C GLY A 300 39.08 -5.89 -12.41
N SER A 301 39.51 -6.53 -13.51
CA SER A 301 40.51 -7.61 -13.49
C SER A 301 41.90 -7.15 -13.01
N GLU A 302 42.23 -5.86 -13.19
CA GLU A 302 43.49 -5.26 -12.77
C GLU A 302 43.47 -4.84 -11.28
N GLY A 303 42.28 -4.74 -10.71
CA GLY A 303 42.01 -4.22 -9.37
C GLY A 303 42.13 -2.70 -9.23
N GLY A 304 41.79 -2.19 -8.04
CA GLY A 304 41.74 -0.74 -7.77
C GLY A 304 40.40 -0.31 -7.18
N GLU A 305 39.86 0.82 -7.62
CA GLU A 305 38.53 1.29 -7.21
C GLU A 305 37.41 0.41 -7.81
N PRO A 306 36.27 0.28 -7.13
CA PRO A 306 35.14 -0.49 -7.66
C PRO A 306 34.62 0.19 -8.92
N VAL A 307 34.40 -0.61 -9.97
CA VAL A 307 33.75 -0.17 -11.21
C VAL A 307 32.27 0.14 -10.95
N THR A 308 31.65 -0.65 -10.08
CA THR A 308 30.30 -0.42 -9.59
C THR A 308 30.18 -0.85 -8.14
N GLU A 309 29.43 -0.08 -7.35
CA GLU A 309 29.21 -0.34 -5.94
C GLU A 309 27.79 0.07 -5.50
N ILE A 310 27.30 -0.64 -4.48
CA ILE A 310 26.12 -0.31 -3.68
C ILE A 310 26.59 -0.24 -2.25
N ARG A 311 26.53 0.94 -1.62
CA ARG A 311 27.01 1.14 -0.25
C ARG A 311 25.92 0.84 0.77
N ALA A 312 26.31 0.23 1.89
CA ALA A 312 25.42 -0.01 3.02
C ALA A 312 25.30 1.20 3.99
N ASP A 313 26.12 2.25 3.80
CA ASP A 313 26.16 3.45 4.65
C ASP A 313 25.08 4.49 4.32
N GLY A 314 24.23 4.22 3.32
CA GLY A 314 23.13 5.10 2.92
C GLY A 314 23.56 6.34 2.13
N GLY A 315 24.83 6.47 1.72
CA GLY A 315 25.30 7.65 0.97
C GLY A 315 25.13 7.55 -0.55
N THR A 316 25.39 6.39 -1.15
CA THR A 316 25.30 6.17 -2.60
C THR A 316 24.65 4.83 -2.89
N VAL A 317 23.52 4.86 -3.61
CA VAL A 317 22.75 3.67 -3.96
C VAL A 317 23.38 2.96 -5.16
N TYR A 318 23.90 3.72 -6.12
CA TYR A 318 24.55 3.18 -7.31
C TYR A 318 25.54 4.18 -7.89
N SER A 319 26.77 3.77 -8.16
CA SER A 319 27.74 4.56 -8.92
C SER A 319 28.40 3.74 -10.03
N ILE A 320 28.82 4.45 -11.08
CA ILE A 320 29.73 3.96 -12.11
C ILE A 320 30.99 4.82 -12.04
N THR A 321 32.12 4.18 -11.84
CA THR A 321 33.41 4.84 -11.66
C THR A 321 34.35 4.48 -12.80
N ASN A 322 35.19 5.42 -13.23
CA ASN A 322 36.27 5.13 -14.15
C ASN A 322 37.33 4.27 -13.43
N PRO A 323 37.57 3.01 -13.84
CA PRO A 323 38.50 2.12 -13.13
C PRO A 323 39.95 2.59 -13.13
N ALA A 324 40.34 3.43 -14.10
CA ALA A 324 41.71 3.93 -14.21
C ALA A 324 41.98 5.17 -13.35
N THR A 325 40.95 5.99 -13.10
CA THR A 325 41.11 7.30 -12.40
C THR A 325 40.40 7.38 -11.06
N GLY A 326 39.45 6.47 -10.76
CA GLY A 326 38.61 6.54 -9.57
C GLY A 326 37.53 7.62 -9.60
N GLU A 327 37.35 8.30 -10.74
CA GLU A 327 36.35 9.37 -10.89
C GLU A 327 34.94 8.80 -11.07
N VAL A 328 33.96 9.33 -10.31
CA VAL A 328 32.54 8.99 -10.45
C VAL A 328 32.00 9.59 -11.74
N LEU A 329 31.62 8.73 -12.70
CA LEU A 329 31.08 9.14 -13.99
C LEU A 329 29.57 9.39 -13.95
N ALA A 330 28.88 8.63 -13.09
CA ALA A 330 27.47 8.82 -12.77
C ALA A 330 27.17 8.20 -11.41
N ALA A 331 26.28 8.82 -10.62
CA ALA A 331 25.81 8.26 -9.37
C ALA A 331 24.36 8.63 -9.07
N LEU A 332 23.70 7.73 -8.35
CA LEU A 332 22.43 7.92 -7.68
C LEU A 332 22.67 7.93 -6.16
N ASP A 333 22.34 9.04 -5.50
CA ASP A 333 22.38 9.13 -4.04
C ASP A 333 21.09 8.61 -3.40
N SER A 334 21.05 8.57 -2.06
CA SER A 334 19.89 8.10 -1.29
C SER A 334 18.71 9.08 -1.26
N GLU A 335 18.90 10.32 -1.71
CA GLU A 335 17.86 11.34 -1.84
C GLU A 335 17.27 11.36 -3.26
N GLY A 336 17.74 10.47 -4.15
CA GLY A 336 17.30 10.38 -5.53
C GLY A 336 18.00 11.38 -6.47
N GLY A 337 19.04 12.06 -5.99
CA GLY A 337 19.89 12.92 -6.79
C GLY A 337 20.68 12.11 -7.82
N VAL A 338 20.65 12.57 -9.07
CA VAL A 338 21.38 11.95 -10.19
C VAL A 338 22.51 12.89 -10.60
N THR A 339 23.73 12.37 -10.63
CA THR A 339 24.94 13.08 -11.08
C THR A 339 25.51 12.42 -12.33
N GLY A 340 26.21 13.19 -13.17
CA GLY A 340 26.84 12.72 -14.41
C GLY A 340 26.77 13.76 -15.54
N GLN A 341 27.31 13.42 -16.72
CA GLN A 341 27.40 14.36 -17.85
C GLN A 341 26.05 14.59 -18.57
N ALA A 342 25.13 13.62 -18.57
CA ALA A 342 23.82 13.75 -19.20
C ALA A 342 22.77 12.82 -18.56
N LEU A 343 21.58 13.36 -18.25
CA LEU A 343 20.39 12.59 -17.86
C LEU A 343 19.43 12.51 -19.05
N SER A 344 19.26 11.31 -19.62
CA SER A 344 18.31 11.05 -20.70
C SER A 344 17.09 10.31 -20.15
N ILE A 345 15.90 10.91 -20.26
CA ILE A 345 14.63 10.33 -19.79
C ILE A 345 13.79 9.96 -21.02
N ALA A 346 13.57 8.67 -21.23
CA ALA A 346 12.70 8.18 -22.29
C ALA A 346 11.24 8.27 -21.83
N GLY A 347 10.56 9.38 -22.12
CA GLY A 347 9.13 9.58 -21.81
C GLY A 347 8.80 11.00 -21.37
N GLU A 348 7.58 11.17 -20.85
CA GLU A 348 7.18 12.44 -20.21
C GLU A 348 7.93 12.61 -18.88
N SER A 349 8.61 13.75 -18.73
CA SER A 349 9.25 14.14 -17.48
C SER A 349 8.59 15.41 -16.95
N ARG A 350 8.34 15.45 -15.64
CA ARG A 350 7.86 16.64 -14.93
C ARG A 350 9.01 17.14 -14.06
N LEU A 351 9.49 18.34 -14.35
CA LEU A 351 10.49 19.06 -13.54
C LEU A 351 9.74 20.14 -12.73
N ASP A 352 9.71 20.01 -11.41
CA ASP A 352 9.11 21.00 -10.51
C ASP A 352 10.22 21.77 -9.79
N GLY A 353 10.16 23.10 -9.79
CA GLY A 353 11.13 23.95 -9.07
C GLY A 353 12.57 24.00 -9.59
N SER A 354 12.83 23.72 -10.87
CA SER A 354 14.21 23.73 -11.41
C SER A 354 14.76 25.15 -11.64
N VAL A 355 16.03 25.36 -11.26
CA VAL A 355 16.80 26.56 -11.63
C VAL A 355 17.80 26.15 -12.72
N VAL A 356 17.56 26.56 -13.96
CA VAL A 356 18.49 26.34 -15.08
C VAL A 356 19.57 27.42 -15.02
N THR A 357 20.68 27.14 -14.35
CA THR A 357 21.85 28.04 -14.31
C THR A 357 22.76 27.75 -15.51
N GLY A 358 22.42 28.30 -16.67
CA GLY A 358 23.38 28.45 -17.76
C GLY A 358 24.21 29.72 -17.51
N SER A 359 25.53 29.63 -17.52
CA SER A 359 26.44 30.78 -17.47
C SER A 359 26.44 31.61 -18.76
N ASP A 360 25.80 31.12 -19.83
CA ASP A 360 25.47 31.90 -21.01
C ASP A 360 24.01 32.35 -20.94
N PRO A 361 23.71 33.66 -21.09
CA PRO A 361 22.34 34.09 -21.32
C PRO A 361 21.81 33.35 -22.56
N LEU A 362 20.55 32.92 -22.50
CA LEU A 362 19.75 32.41 -23.62
C LEU A 362 19.73 33.46 -24.74
N THR A 363 20.85 33.59 -25.45
CA THR A 363 21.04 34.50 -26.56
C THR A 363 20.71 33.71 -27.81
N SER A 364 19.85 34.31 -28.62
CA SER A 364 19.31 33.81 -29.88
C SER A 364 20.36 33.71 -31.00
N GLY A 365 21.60 33.36 -30.65
CA GLY A 365 22.78 33.51 -31.50
C GLY A 365 23.44 32.20 -31.95
N HIS A 366 22.83 31.05 -31.71
CA HIS A 366 23.36 29.76 -32.19
C HIS A 366 22.42 29.15 -33.24
N GLY A 367 22.96 28.99 -34.45
CA GLY A 367 22.24 28.54 -35.63
C GLY A 367 21.66 27.13 -35.49
N SER A 368 20.40 26.99 -35.89
CA SER A 368 19.75 25.80 -36.45
C SER A 368 20.26 24.41 -36.01
N GLY A 369 20.27 24.17 -34.71
CA GLY A 369 20.33 22.83 -34.13
C GLY A 369 19.52 22.84 -32.85
N ASP A 370 18.42 22.09 -32.85
CA ASP A 370 17.41 22.01 -31.79
C ASP A 370 17.98 21.64 -30.41
N TYR A 371 18.52 22.61 -29.68
CA TYR A 371 18.89 22.45 -28.26
C TYR A 371 18.56 23.71 -27.42
N GLY A 372 17.45 24.37 -27.75
CA GLY A 372 16.76 25.24 -26.80
C GLY A 372 15.85 24.42 -25.90
N VAL A 373 15.61 24.85 -24.67
CA VAL A 373 14.57 24.25 -23.81
C VAL A 373 13.21 24.48 -24.47
N THR A 374 12.72 23.50 -25.22
CA THR A 374 11.36 23.52 -25.79
C THR A 374 10.37 23.28 -24.67
N MET A 375 9.96 24.34 -23.98
CA MET A 375 8.77 24.31 -23.14
C MET A 375 7.55 24.16 -24.07
N ASN A 376 7.09 22.93 -24.30
CA ASN A 376 5.80 22.67 -24.92
C ASN A 376 4.70 23.11 -23.93
N GLY A 377 4.42 24.41 -23.90
CA GLY A 377 3.50 25.07 -22.98
C GLY A 377 2.03 24.75 -23.27
N ARG A 378 1.63 23.49 -23.14
CA ARG A 378 0.25 23.08 -23.43
C ARG A 378 -0.75 23.42 -22.33
N ASP A 379 -0.32 23.72 -21.09
CA ASP A 379 -1.25 23.54 -19.96
C ASP A 379 -1.58 24.75 -19.06
N THR A 380 -1.19 25.96 -19.42
CA THR A 380 -1.73 27.17 -18.74
C THR A 380 -2.19 28.27 -19.69
N LEU A 381 -1.59 28.38 -20.88
CA LEU A 381 -2.08 29.27 -21.95
C LEU A 381 -3.03 28.56 -22.93
N GLY A 382 -2.99 27.23 -23.02
CA GLY A 382 -3.75 26.43 -23.99
C GLY A 382 -5.28 26.51 -23.83
N ALA A 383 -5.80 26.52 -22.60
CA ALA A 383 -7.25 26.52 -22.37
C ALA A 383 -7.91 27.86 -22.74
N THR A 384 -7.23 28.98 -22.52
CA THR A 384 -7.72 30.31 -22.95
C THR A 384 -7.48 30.52 -24.46
N PHE A 385 -6.42 29.93 -25.01
CA PHE A 385 -6.06 29.97 -26.42
C PHE A 385 -7.05 29.23 -27.32
N MET A 386 -7.43 28.00 -26.98
CA MET A 386 -8.39 27.22 -27.78
C MET A 386 -9.74 27.91 -27.90
N LYS A 387 -10.18 28.58 -26.83
CA LYS A 387 -11.41 29.38 -26.83
C LYS A 387 -11.33 30.59 -27.77
N TYR A 388 -10.18 31.26 -27.85
CA TYR A 388 -9.99 32.41 -28.75
C TYR A 388 -9.91 31.99 -30.23
N VAL A 389 -9.27 30.86 -30.52
CA VAL A 389 -9.18 30.28 -31.87
C VAL A 389 -10.54 29.76 -32.35
N GLU A 390 -11.33 29.15 -31.47
CA GLU A 390 -12.73 28.76 -31.75
C GLU A 390 -13.62 29.99 -32.06
N GLU A 391 -13.39 31.11 -31.37
CA GLU A 391 -14.14 32.36 -31.60
C GLU A 391 -13.67 33.13 -32.86
N HIS A 392 -12.49 32.83 -33.42
CA HIS A 392 -11.88 33.56 -34.56
C HIS A 392 -11.24 32.62 -35.61
N PRO A 393 -12.05 31.87 -36.40
CA PRO A 393 -11.59 30.80 -37.29
C PRO A 393 -10.71 31.23 -38.48
N ASN A 394 -10.47 32.54 -38.67
CA ASN A 394 -9.69 33.06 -39.79
C ASN A 394 -8.20 33.28 -39.45
N VAL A 395 -7.75 32.98 -38.24
CA VAL A 395 -6.36 33.17 -37.80
C VAL A 395 -5.59 31.86 -38.04
N ALA A 396 -5.13 31.66 -39.27
CA ALA A 396 -4.60 30.37 -39.75
C ALA A 396 -3.07 30.17 -39.57
N ASP A 397 -2.37 31.04 -38.84
CA ASP A 397 -0.90 30.99 -38.82
C ASP A 397 -0.32 30.74 -37.41
N GLY A 398 0.57 29.76 -37.30
CA GLY A 398 1.16 29.25 -36.05
C GLY A 398 2.04 30.25 -35.28
N ASN A 399 2.22 31.45 -35.82
CA ASN A 399 2.88 32.58 -35.16
C ASN A 399 1.90 33.59 -34.53
N ALA A 400 0.60 33.26 -34.44
CA ALA A 400 -0.43 34.16 -33.94
C ALA A 400 -0.24 34.63 -32.47
N TRP A 401 0.56 33.92 -31.67
CA TRP A 401 0.87 34.32 -30.29
C TRP A 401 1.79 35.55 -30.24
N MET A 402 2.68 35.72 -31.22
CA MET A 402 3.47 36.94 -31.39
C MET A 402 2.57 38.15 -31.70
N THR A 403 1.41 37.94 -32.31
CA THR A 403 0.43 39.00 -32.64
C THR A 403 -0.44 39.42 -31.45
N VAL A 404 -0.38 38.75 -30.30
CA VAL A 404 -1.13 39.13 -29.08
C VAL A 404 -0.28 39.99 -28.14
N ILE A 405 1.03 39.78 -28.12
CA ILE A 405 1.97 40.45 -27.21
C ILE A 405 2.16 41.92 -27.64
N PRO A 406 2.22 42.89 -26.70
CA PRO A 406 2.61 44.26 -27.02
C PRO A 406 3.92 44.30 -27.80
N HIS A 407 3.96 45.02 -28.92
CA HIS A 407 5.16 45.11 -29.77
C HIS A 407 6.11 46.24 -29.35
N GLY A 408 5.80 46.94 -28.25
CA GLY A 408 6.62 48.07 -27.79
C GLY A 408 6.51 49.26 -28.74
N ILE A 409 7.58 50.03 -28.93
CA ILE A 409 7.56 51.21 -29.82
C ILE A 409 7.55 50.74 -31.28
N VAL A 410 6.44 50.96 -31.97
CA VAL A 410 6.22 50.52 -33.36
C VAL A 410 6.41 51.64 -34.38
N ALA A 411 6.43 52.90 -33.94
CA ALA A 411 6.78 54.02 -34.79
C ALA A 411 7.35 55.19 -33.97
N HIS A 412 8.38 55.86 -34.48
CA HIS A 412 8.98 57.03 -33.84
C HIS A 412 9.48 58.01 -34.89
N GLN A 413 9.26 59.30 -34.67
CA GLN A 413 9.94 60.36 -35.41
C GLN A 413 10.34 61.47 -34.44
N GLU A 414 11.60 61.88 -34.54
CA GLU A 414 12.15 63.07 -33.89
C GLU A 414 12.52 64.08 -34.99
N VAL A 415 12.20 65.35 -34.77
CA VAL A 415 12.45 66.41 -35.76
C VAL A 415 13.25 67.53 -35.10
N SER A 416 14.39 67.88 -35.71
CA SER A 416 15.12 69.13 -35.44
C SER A 416 14.67 70.19 -36.46
N ALA A 417 14.40 71.40 -35.98
CA ALA A 417 13.61 72.44 -36.66
C ALA A 417 14.15 72.90 -38.03
N PRO A 418 13.29 73.51 -38.89
CA PRO A 418 13.67 74.66 -39.70
C PRO A 418 13.22 75.97 -39.02
N ASP A 419 14.09 76.97 -39.00
CA ASP A 419 13.87 78.34 -38.51
C ASP A 419 12.62 78.99 -39.14
N GLN A 420 11.56 79.22 -38.36
CA GLN A 420 10.55 80.23 -38.68
C GLN A 420 10.18 81.03 -37.42
N ALA A 421 10.48 82.33 -37.45
CA ALA A 421 9.95 83.29 -36.49
C ALA A 421 8.54 83.71 -36.90
N TRP A 422 7.56 83.59 -36.00
CA TRP A 422 6.15 83.81 -36.30
C TRP A 422 5.65 85.14 -35.70
N ASN A 423 5.15 86.02 -36.56
CA ASN A 423 4.55 87.29 -36.16
C ASN A 423 3.03 87.22 -36.32
N ALA A 424 2.32 86.86 -35.25
CA ALA A 424 0.89 87.10 -35.21
C ALA A 424 0.65 88.59 -34.92
N VAL A 425 0.19 89.35 -35.93
CA VAL A 425 -0.34 90.70 -35.73
C VAL A 425 -1.80 90.66 -36.16
N GLY A 426 -2.74 90.70 -35.20
CA GLY A 426 -4.13 91.02 -35.48
C GLY A 426 -5.21 89.93 -35.36
N GLY A 427 -4.94 88.81 -34.66
CA GLY A 427 -5.99 87.86 -34.27
C GLY A 427 -5.99 86.55 -35.07
N ILE A 428 -5.78 85.45 -34.34
CA ILE A 428 -5.80 84.04 -34.75
C ILE A 428 -4.91 83.72 -35.97
N ASP A 429 -3.61 83.50 -35.73
CA ASP A 429 -2.70 82.89 -36.70
C ASP A 429 -2.35 81.46 -36.29
N HIS A 430 -2.54 80.51 -37.22
CA HIS A 430 -2.33 79.08 -37.02
C HIS A 430 -0.89 78.70 -37.41
N ALA A 431 0.05 78.68 -36.46
CA ALA A 431 1.39 78.16 -36.71
C ALA A 431 1.38 76.62 -36.72
N ARG A 432 1.22 76.01 -37.90
CA ARG A 432 1.12 74.53 -38.04
C ARG A 432 2.51 73.91 -38.12
N ILE A 433 2.96 73.28 -37.04
CA ILE A 433 4.20 72.51 -36.98
C ILE A 433 3.84 71.03 -36.95
N ARG A 434 4.27 70.24 -37.96
CA ARG A 434 3.79 68.87 -38.20
C ARG A 434 4.93 67.84 -38.34
N ALA A 435 4.97 66.85 -37.46
CA ALA A 435 5.82 65.66 -37.55
C ALA A 435 4.92 64.54 -38.05
N VAL A 436 5.35 63.79 -39.05
CA VAL A 436 4.49 62.77 -39.66
C VAL A 436 5.11 61.40 -39.49
N VAL A 437 4.60 60.67 -38.51
CA VAL A 437 4.97 59.26 -38.32
C VAL A 437 3.95 58.37 -39.02
N THR A 438 4.43 57.30 -39.66
CA THR A 438 3.56 56.29 -40.28
C THR A 438 3.40 55.10 -39.34
N LEU A 439 2.18 54.83 -38.91
CA LEU A 439 1.78 53.64 -38.15
C LEU A 439 1.08 52.67 -39.10
N ASN A 440 1.45 51.39 -39.10
CA ASN A 440 0.64 50.35 -39.74
C ASN A 440 -0.30 49.73 -38.70
N ALA A 441 -1.48 50.30 -38.52
CA ALA A 441 -2.41 49.87 -37.48
C ALA A 441 -3.08 48.55 -37.88
N VAL A 442 -3.03 47.58 -36.98
CA VAL A 442 -3.67 46.26 -37.11
C VAL A 442 -5.00 46.25 -36.35
N TYR A 443 -6.03 45.65 -36.95
CA TYR A 443 -7.35 45.47 -36.33
C TYR A 443 -7.28 44.83 -34.94
N GLY A 444 -8.08 45.33 -33.99
CA GLY A 444 -8.21 44.80 -32.64
C GLY A 444 -7.13 45.23 -31.64
N ARG A 445 -6.10 45.96 -32.10
CA ARG A 445 -5.00 46.44 -31.25
C ARG A 445 -5.22 47.86 -30.74
N MET A 446 -4.56 48.16 -29.63
CA MET A 446 -4.54 49.48 -29.01
C MET A 446 -3.13 50.08 -29.06
N TYR A 447 -3.03 51.37 -29.39
CA TYR A 447 -1.77 52.09 -29.50
C TYR A 447 -1.75 53.28 -28.54
N GLN A 448 -0.62 53.48 -27.87
CA GLN A 448 -0.31 54.70 -27.13
C GLN A 448 0.52 55.63 -28.01
N ILE A 449 -0.05 56.77 -28.38
CA ILE A 449 0.58 57.82 -29.17
C ILE A 449 0.98 58.94 -28.23
N THR A 450 2.29 59.14 -28.06
CA THR A 450 2.86 60.18 -27.21
C THR A 450 3.52 61.24 -28.09
N TYR A 451 3.10 62.49 -27.93
CA TYR A 451 3.62 63.63 -28.65
C TYR A 451 4.26 64.64 -27.70
N ARG A 452 5.48 65.06 -27.98
CA ARG A 452 6.16 66.17 -27.31
C ARG A 452 6.14 67.40 -28.21
N THR A 453 5.58 68.52 -27.76
CA THR A 453 5.56 69.78 -28.53
C THR A 453 6.97 70.38 -28.63
N PRO A 454 7.25 71.20 -29.66
CA PRO A 454 8.46 72.01 -29.65
C PRO A 454 8.44 72.99 -28.46
N ALA A 455 9.62 73.47 -28.06
CA ALA A 455 9.72 74.51 -27.05
C ALA A 455 9.19 75.84 -27.59
N ILE A 456 8.25 76.44 -26.88
CA ILE A 456 7.63 77.71 -27.27
C ILE A 456 7.99 78.76 -26.24
N LYS A 457 8.32 79.96 -26.73
CA LYS A 457 8.73 81.12 -25.93
C LYS A 457 7.88 82.33 -26.29
N GLU A 458 7.49 83.12 -25.29
CA GLU A 458 6.89 84.43 -25.49
C GLU A 458 7.89 85.41 -26.14
N THR A 459 7.46 86.10 -27.20
CA THR A 459 8.28 87.12 -27.89
C THR A 459 7.80 88.56 -27.64
N SER A 460 6.68 88.75 -26.93
CA SER A 460 6.23 90.08 -26.49
C SER A 460 6.79 90.45 -25.12
N SER A 461 7.15 91.72 -24.95
CA SER A 461 7.49 92.34 -23.66
C SER A 461 6.26 92.73 -22.83
N VAL A 462 5.06 92.28 -23.22
CA VAL A 462 3.77 92.66 -22.62
C VAL A 462 3.27 91.45 -21.84
N GLY A 463 3.71 91.31 -20.58
CA GLY A 463 3.45 90.12 -19.77
C GLY A 463 1.98 89.70 -19.78
N GLY A 464 1.71 88.53 -20.37
CA GLY A 464 0.39 87.92 -20.44
C GLY A 464 0.48 86.42 -20.73
N THR A 465 -0.51 85.65 -20.28
CA THR A 465 -0.56 84.19 -20.51
C THR A 465 -0.82 83.88 -21.98
N ILE A 466 0.09 83.13 -22.62
CA ILE A 466 -0.14 82.58 -23.96
C ILE A 466 -0.94 81.29 -23.83
N GLY A 467 -2.05 81.19 -24.56
CA GLY A 467 -2.87 79.99 -24.64
C GLY A 467 -2.54 79.18 -25.88
N GLY A 468 -2.19 77.90 -25.68
CA GLY A 468 -1.88 76.97 -26.76
C GLY A 468 -2.68 75.67 -26.68
N ALA A 469 -2.85 75.00 -27.81
CA ALA A 469 -3.39 73.64 -27.88
C ALA A 469 -2.53 72.76 -28.78
N ALA A 470 -2.35 71.50 -28.40
CA ALA A 470 -1.69 70.49 -29.23
C ALA A 470 -2.69 69.37 -29.54
N ILE A 471 -2.91 69.08 -30.82
CA ILE A 471 -3.93 68.13 -31.30
C ILE A 471 -3.27 67.10 -32.21
N VAL A 472 -3.55 65.82 -32.00
CA VAL A 472 -3.08 64.75 -32.89
C VAL A 472 -4.15 64.39 -33.90
N TYR A 473 -3.79 64.45 -35.19
CA TYR A 473 -4.64 64.08 -36.32
C TYR A 473 -4.18 62.76 -36.95
N SER A 474 -5.13 61.99 -37.46
CA SER A 474 -4.86 60.77 -38.23
C SER A 474 -5.40 60.88 -39.66
N ASN A 475 -4.64 60.40 -40.65
CA ASN A 475 -5.11 60.29 -42.03
C ASN A 475 -4.91 58.86 -42.58
N PRO A 476 -5.99 58.16 -42.99
CA PRO A 476 -5.90 56.84 -43.60
C PRO A 476 -5.51 56.93 -45.08
N GLY A 477 -4.50 56.20 -45.53
CA GLY A 477 -4.29 55.90 -46.97
C GLY A 477 -3.79 57.03 -47.89
N GLY A 478 -3.31 58.17 -47.39
CA GLY A 478 -2.78 59.24 -48.26
C GLY A 478 -1.94 60.30 -47.53
N SER A 479 -1.15 61.05 -48.31
CA SER A 479 -0.33 62.18 -47.83
C SER A 479 -1.20 63.25 -47.15
N ILE A 480 -0.75 63.76 -46.01
CA ILE A 480 -1.39 64.91 -45.35
C ILE A 480 -0.83 66.18 -46.01
N SER A 481 -1.62 66.87 -46.84
CA SER A 481 -1.24 68.16 -47.43
C SER A 481 -1.47 69.33 -46.45
N ALA A 482 -0.64 70.36 -46.55
CA ALA A 482 -0.70 71.56 -45.71
C ALA A 482 -1.95 72.38 -46.07
N GLY A 483 -3.02 72.28 -45.27
CA GLY A 483 -4.23 73.07 -45.48
C GLY A 483 -5.51 72.48 -44.94
N ALA A 484 -5.72 71.17 -45.04
CA ALA A 484 -6.99 70.52 -44.69
C ALA A 484 -7.13 70.27 -43.17
N THR A 485 -8.17 70.81 -42.55
CA THR A 485 -8.60 70.58 -41.15
C THR A 485 -9.61 69.45 -41.02
N THR A 486 -9.75 68.58 -42.02
CA THR A 486 -10.92 67.68 -42.14
C THR A 486 -10.69 66.25 -41.66
N ASN A 487 -9.53 65.91 -41.10
CA ASN A 487 -9.21 64.50 -40.86
C ASN A 487 -9.18 64.21 -39.36
N ASN A 488 -10.17 63.44 -38.88
CA ASN A 488 -10.37 62.89 -37.52
C ASN A 488 -9.31 63.29 -36.47
N ALA A 489 -9.62 64.32 -35.67
CA ALA A 489 -8.85 64.65 -34.48
C ALA A 489 -9.00 63.53 -33.44
N LEU A 490 -7.90 62.93 -33.00
CA LEU A 490 -7.92 61.86 -32.01
C LEU A 490 -8.10 62.41 -30.59
N ARG A 491 -7.31 63.43 -30.23
CA ARG A 491 -7.42 64.17 -28.95
C ARG A 491 -6.60 65.46 -29.00
N GLY A 492 -7.04 66.47 -28.24
CA GLY A 492 -6.29 67.71 -28.00
C GLY A 492 -5.98 67.94 -26.53
N SER A 493 -4.86 68.59 -26.23
CA SER A 493 -4.53 69.12 -24.90
C SER A 493 -4.34 70.62 -24.97
N ARG A 494 -4.86 71.36 -23.98
CA ARG A 494 -4.62 72.80 -23.83
C ARG A 494 -3.51 73.01 -22.82
N TYR A 495 -2.59 73.92 -23.11
CA TYR A 495 -1.53 74.33 -22.20
C TYR A 495 -1.44 75.85 -22.14
N TYR A 496 -1.01 76.36 -20.99
CA TYR A 496 -0.85 77.78 -20.72
C TYR A 496 0.61 78.06 -20.41
N LEU A 497 1.23 78.97 -21.15
CA LEU A 497 2.61 79.37 -20.93
C LEU A 497 2.67 80.47 -19.87
N ARG A 498 3.60 80.37 -18.92
CA ARG A 498 3.82 81.44 -17.92
C ARG A 498 4.70 82.53 -18.52
N GLY A 499 4.24 83.79 -18.48
CA GLY A 499 5.01 84.93 -18.98
C GLY A 499 6.35 85.09 -18.26
N GLY A 500 7.42 85.42 -19.00
CA GLY A 500 8.77 85.56 -18.43
C GLY A 500 9.96 85.14 -19.30
N GLY A 501 9.75 84.81 -20.58
CA GLY A 501 10.85 84.52 -21.53
C GLY A 501 11.51 83.15 -21.42
N GLY A 502 10.98 82.25 -20.59
CA GLY A 502 11.34 80.83 -20.54
C GLY A 502 10.74 80.01 -21.69
N PHE A 503 11.28 78.81 -21.92
CA PHE A 503 10.76 77.84 -22.87
C PHE A 503 9.86 76.84 -22.13
N ASP A 504 8.62 76.66 -22.57
CA ASP A 504 7.79 75.54 -22.10
C ASP A 504 7.50 74.55 -23.22
N GLN A 505 7.28 73.30 -22.82
CA GLN A 505 6.85 72.19 -23.67
C GLN A 505 5.68 71.46 -23.04
N ALA A 506 4.82 70.90 -23.87
CA ALA A 506 3.76 70.00 -23.41
C ALA A 506 3.99 68.59 -23.98
N MET A 507 3.61 67.59 -23.18
CA MET A 507 3.48 66.20 -23.64
C MET A 507 2.00 65.83 -23.71
N VAL A 508 1.59 65.22 -24.82
CA VAL A 508 0.23 64.75 -25.06
C VAL A 508 0.28 63.25 -25.32
N THR A 509 -0.36 62.47 -24.45
CA THR A 509 -0.52 61.02 -24.65
C THR A 509 -1.98 60.72 -25.00
N VAL A 510 -2.16 59.96 -26.08
CA VAL A 510 -3.46 59.54 -26.60
C VAL A 510 -3.45 58.02 -26.77
N TYR A 511 -4.53 57.37 -26.37
CA TYR A 511 -4.75 55.95 -26.66
C TYR A 511 -5.72 55.83 -27.83
N ALA A 512 -5.32 55.12 -28.87
CA ALA A 512 -6.12 54.92 -30.08
C ALA A 512 -6.36 53.43 -30.33
N ARG A 513 -7.62 53.05 -30.51
CA ARG A 513 -8.05 51.69 -30.83
C ARG A 513 -8.25 51.56 -32.34
N CYS A 514 -7.87 50.41 -32.88
CA CYS A 514 -8.11 50.07 -34.27
C CYS A 514 -9.21 49.01 -34.38
N PRO A 515 -10.30 49.24 -35.13
CA PRO A 515 -10.54 50.35 -36.05
C PRO A 515 -11.26 51.56 -35.45
N GLU A 516 -11.64 51.53 -34.17
CA GLU A 516 -12.65 52.45 -33.61
C GLU A 516 -12.23 53.92 -33.58
N ASP A 517 -10.98 54.19 -33.20
CA ASP A 517 -10.43 55.53 -33.13
C ASP A 517 -9.54 55.84 -34.34
N ILE A 518 -8.89 54.80 -34.90
CA ILE A 518 -8.06 54.87 -36.10
C ILE A 518 -8.32 53.64 -37.00
N PRO A 519 -8.46 53.76 -38.33
CA PRO A 519 -8.78 52.60 -39.17
C PRO A 519 -7.58 51.66 -39.36
N GLU A 520 -7.84 50.41 -39.75
CA GLU A 520 -6.79 49.45 -40.08
C GLU A 520 -5.98 49.88 -41.32
N GLY A 521 -4.67 49.61 -41.30
CA GLY A 521 -3.73 49.87 -42.37
C GLY A 521 -2.74 51.00 -42.06
N LYS A 522 -2.07 51.52 -43.10
CA LYS A 522 -1.09 52.61 -42.95
C LYS A 522 -1.79 53.94 -42.66
N ILE A 523 -1.44 54.52 -41.52
CA ILE A 523 -1.96 55.79 -41.01
C ILE A 523 -0.80 56.75 -40.81
N MET A 524 -0.97 57.98 -41.27
CA MET A 524 -0.09 59.08 -40.90
C MET A 524 -0.65 59.79 -39.67
N LEU A 525 0.18 59.93 -38.64
CA LEU A 525 -0.13 60.70 -37.44
C LEU A 525 0.61 62.04 -37.48
N GLY A 526 -0.15 63.12 -37.35
CA GLY A 526 0.37 64.49 -37.40
C GLY A 526 -0.11 65.27 -36.19
N PRO A 527 0.76 65.68 -35.27
CA PRO A 527 0.42 66.65 -34.25
C PRO A 527 0.40 68.05 -34.87
N GLU A 528 -0.52 68.89 -34.43
CA GLU A 528 -0.59 70.31 -34.76
C GLU A 528 -0.66 71.12 -33.47
N VAL A 529 0.13 72.19 -33.42
CA VAL A 529 0.12 73.14 -32.30
C VAL A 529 -0.59 74.41 -32.74
N TYR A 530 -1.48 74.93 -31.91
CA TYR A 530 -2.22 76.17 -32.14
C TYR A 530 -1.91 77.17 -31.03
N ILE A 531 -1.65 78.42 -31.39
CA ILE A 531 -1.53 79.53 -30.45
C ILE A 531 -2.75 80.42 -30.68
N TYR A 532 -3.64 80.52 -29.68
CA TYR A 532 -4.90 81.26 -29.84
C TYR A 532 -4.92 82.60 -29.09
N SER A 533 -3.89 82.92 -28.31
CA SER A 533 -3.71 84.24 -27.68
C SER A 533 -2.24 84.55 -27.39
N GLY A 534 -1.83 85.82 -27.50
CA GLY A 534 -0.46 86.28 -27.23
C GLY A 534 0.51 86.14 -28.41
N ARG A 535 1.77 86.57 -28.24
CA ARG A 535 2.83 86.49 -29.28
C ARG A 535 3.92 85.53 -28.83
N ALA A 536 4.13 84.45 -29.58
CA ALA A 536 5.13 83.43 -29.26
C ALA A 536 5.99 83.09 -30.49
N ALA A 537 7.20 82.59 -30.23
CA ALA A 537 8.05 81.96 -31.23
C ALA A 537 8.47 80.57 -30.75
N VAL A 538 8.79 79.70 -31.70
CA VAL A 538 9.37 78.40 -31.41
C VAL A 538 10.87 78.54 -31.26
N ALA A 539 11.45 77.85 -30.27
CA ALA A 539 12.88 77.81 -30.05
C ALA A 539 13.59 77.16 -31.25
N SER A 540 14.62 77.81 -31.79
CA SER A 540 15.49 77.25 -32.83
C SER A 540 16.86 76.81 -32.31
N ASP A 541 17.01 76.60 -31.00
CA ASP A 541 18.25 76.06 -30.46
C ASP A 541 18.45 74.60 -30.90
N THR A 542 19.71 74.20 -31.07
CA THR A 542 20.08 72.82 -31.42
C THR A 542 20.18 71.91 -30.19
N ASN A 543 19.76 72.40 -29.01
CA ASN A 543 19.80 71.66 -27.75
C ASN A 543 18.57 70.74 -27.63
N ASP A 544 18.66 69.68 -26.80
CA ASP A 544 17.56 68.70 -26.60
C ASP A 544 16.23 69.32 -26.13
N THR A 545 16.26 70.58 -25.71
CA THR A 545 15.10 71.38 -25.29
C THR A 545 14.26 71.91 -26.44
N ALA A 546 14.75 72.01 -27.68
CA ALA A 546 13.94 72.43 -28.83
C ALA A 546 13.40 71.25 -29.67
N ARG A 547 13.80 70.02 -29.35
CA ARG A 547 13.38 68.82 -30.08
C ARG A 547 11.96 68.43 -29.73
N TRP A 548 11.25 67.94 -30.74
CA TRP A 548 9.87 67.48 -30.64
C TRP A 548 9.76 66.12 -31.34
N SER A 549 8.91 65.26 -30.80
CA SER A 549 8.84 63.87 -31.23
C SER A 549 7.42 63.31 -31.14
N VAL A 550 7.13 62.35 -32.00
CA VAL A 550 5.94 61.49 -31.92
C VAL A 550 6.42 60.06 -31.74
N ILE A 551 5.97 59.42 -30.68
CA ILE A 551 6.25 58.01 -30.35
C ILE A 551 4.93 57.26 -30.35
N VAL A 552 4.88 56.12 -31.02
CA VAL A 552 3.74 55.22 -31.03
C VAL A 552 4.18 53.88 -30.44
N ALA A 553 3.56 53.49 -29.33
CA ALA A 553 3.74 52.18 -28.71
C ALA A 553 2.50 51.31 -28.92
N ASP A 554 2.71 50.08 -29.35
CA ASP A 554 1.67 49.06 -29.48
C ASP A 554 1.51 48.31 -28.16
N LEU A 555 0.29 48.37 -27.60
CA LEU A 555 -0.07 47.80 -26.31
C LEU A 555 -0.69 46.39 -26.42
N GLY A 556 -0.76 45.82 -27.62
CA GLY A 556 -1.35 44.50 -27.87
C GLY A 556 -2.85 44.53 -28.12
N ILE A 557 -3.45 43.34 -28.09
CA ILE A 557 -4.89 43.14 -28.29
C ILE A 557 -5.66 43.62 -27.06
N ARG A 558 -6.78 44.30 -27.29
CA ARG A 558 -7.68 44.77 -26.22
C ARG A 558 -8.14 43.60 -25.34
N ARG A 559 -7.88 43.65 -24.02
CA ARG A 559 -8.71 42.89 -23.06
C ARG A 559 -10.11 43.47 -23.12
N SER A 560 -11.07 42.67 -23.57
CA SER A 560 -12.48 43.04 -23.59
C SER A 560 -12.87 43.57 -22.20
N ALA A 561 -13.52 44.73 -22.17
CA ALA A 561 -13.94 45.35 -20.92
C ALA A 561 -14.84 44.36 -20.16
N TYR A 562 -14.45 44.06 -18.92
CA TYR A 562 -15.16 43.17 -18.01
C TYR A 562 -16.66 43.50 -17.97
N THR A 563 -17.48 42.67 -18.61
CA THR A 563 -18.89 42.51 -18.26
C THR A 563 -19.00 41.37 -17.25
N GLY A 564 -19.20 41.76 -15.99
CA GLY A 564 -19.77 40.94 -14.91
C GLY A 564 -19.45 39.44 -14.94
N ARG A 565 -18.28 39.09 -14.42
CA ARG A 565 -18.15 37.81 -13.73
C ARG A 565 -17.31 38.07 -12.50
N ASP A 566 -17.96 38.02 -11.34
CA ASP A 566 -17.31 38.11 -10.04
C ASP A 566 -16.13 37.13 -10.04
N ILE A 567 -14.92 37.67 -9.95
CA ILE A 567 -13.81 36.88 -9.46
C ILE A 567 -14.10 36.78 -7.98
N ASP A 568 -14.66 35.64 -7.57
CA ASP A 568 -14.79 35.26 -6.18
C ASP A 568 -13.38 35.26 -5.56
N SER A 569 -13.01 36.38 -4.94
CA SER A 569 -11.73 36.57 -4.27
C SER A 569 -11.61 35.70 -3.00
N ASN A 570 -12.61 34.88 -2.69
CA ASN A 570 -12.57 33.85 -1.64
C ASN A 570 -12.34 32.42 -2.16
N LYS A 571 -12.02 32.23 -3.44
CA LYS A 571 -11.35 30.99 -3.90
C LYS A 571 -9.82 31.16 -3.94
N GLN A 572 -9.23 31.50 -2.80
CA GLN A 572 -7.93 30.93 -2.46
C GLN A 572 -8.18 29.51 -1.93
N GLY A 573 -8.48 28.60 -2.86
CA GLY A 573 -8.40 27.17 -2.59
C GLY A 573 -6.94 26.77 -2.65
N THR A 574 -6.17 27.10 -1.61
CA THR A 574 -5.00 26.29 -1.27
C THR A 574 -5.52 24.91 -0.95
N THR A 575 -5.54 24.00 -1.94
CA THR A 575 -5.32 22.61 -1.57
C THR A 575 -3.89 22.58 -1.03
N PRO A 576 -3.67 22.15 0.22
CA PRO A 576 -2.33 21.89 0.72
C PRO A 576 -1.60 20.98 -0.28
N PRO A 577 -0.26 20.97 -0.32
CA PRO A 577 0.45 19.91 -1.02
C PRO A 577 -0.14 18.57 -0.56
N PRO A 578 -0.23 17.55 -1.45
CA PRO A 578 -0.65 16.23 -0.99
C PRO A 578 0.23 15.91 0.22
N VAL A 579 -0.44 15.58 1.35
CA VAL A 579 0.23 14.90 2.46
C VAL A 579 1.08 13.81 1.79
N PRO A 580 2.38 13.67 2.10
CA PRO A 580 3.15 12.54 1.58
C PRO A 580 2.27 11.31 1.77
N GLU A 581 2.07 10.52 0.70
CA GLU A 581 1.24 9.32 0.83
C GLU A 581 1.63 8.65 2.14
N PRO A 582 0.69 8.45 3.09
CA PRO A 582 1.03 7.70 4.28
C PRO A 582 1.70 6.43 3.78
N ASP A 583 2.87 6.08 4.33
CA ASP A 583 3.58 4.84 4.01
C ASP A 583 2.53 3.80 3.65
N ALA A 584 2.54 3.33 2.40
CA ALA A 584 1.44 2.53 1.86
C ALA A 584 1.00 1.57 2.96
N ASP A 585 -0.25 1.73 3.43
CA ASP A 585 -0.78 1.00 4.59
C ASP A 585 -0.23 -0.42 4.52
N PRO A 586 0.51 -0.90 5.53
CA PRO A 586 1.34 -2.09 5.40
C PRO A 586 0.50 -3.19 4.80
N VAL A 587 0.79 -3.57 3.54
CA VAL A 587 -0.07 -4.40 2.69
C VAL A 587 -0.72 -5.50 3.52
N LYS A 588 -1.99 -5.33 3.89
CA LYS A 588 -2.63 -6.17 4.91
C LYS A 588 -3.15 -7.42 4.24
N GLN A 589 -2.84 -8.57 4.83
CA GLN A 589 -3.41 -9.83 4.35
C GLN A 589 -4.79 -10.03 4.99
N TYR A 590 -5.83 -10.06 4.16
CA TYR A 590 -7.18 -10.38 4.55
C TYR A 590 -7.52 -11.83 4.21
N THR A 591 -8.35 -12.47 5.03
CA THR A 591 -8.90 -13.81 4.77
C THR A 591 -10.40 -13.80 5.07
N ASP A 592 -11.20 -13.64 4.03
CA ASP A 592 -12.65 -13.58 4.14
C ASP A 592 -13.27 -14.95 3.87
N THR A 593 -14.28 -15.33 4.66
CA THR A 593 -15.11 -16.51 4.41
C THR A 593 -16.53 -16.08 4.04
N ILE A 594 -17.02 -16.54 2.90
CA ILE A 594 -18.30 -16.17 2.31
C ILE A 594 -19.19 -17.41 2.23
N ASP A 595 -20.39 -17.33 2.79
CA ASP A 595 -21.38 -18.41 2.73
C ASP A 595 -22.08 -18.44 1.36
N ALA A 596 -22.43 -19.64 0.91
CA ALA A 596 -23.24 -19.82 -0.30
C ALA A 596 -24.65 -19.27 -0.09
N THR A 597 -25.13 -18.49 -1.07
CA THR A 597 -26.48 -17.91 -1.05
C THR A 597 -27.53 -18.81 -1.69
N TRP A 598 -27.13 -19.69 -2.60
CA TRP A 598 -28.03 -20.63 -3.27
C TRP A 598 -27.27 -21.83 -3.82
N TRP A 599 -27.98 -22.91 -4.09
CA TRP A 599 -27.45 -24.14 -4.68
C TRP A 599 -28.55 -24.89 -5.42
N GLN A 600 -28.18 -25.63 -6.46
CA GLN A 600 -29.14 -26.41 -7.23
C GLN A 600 -28.49 -27.64 -7.87
N ALA A 601 -29.24 -28.73 -7.93
CA ALA A 601 -28.91 -29.92 -8.71
C ALA A 601 -29.68 -29.93 -10.03
N TYR A 602 -29.05 -30.49 -11.06
CA TYR A 602 -29.57 -30.61 -12.41
C TYR A 602 -29.42 -32.03 -12.90
N THR A 603 -30.34 -32.47 -13.73
CA THR A 603 -30.31 -33.76 -14.42
C THR A 603 -29.37 -33.71 -15.63
N GLY A 604 -29.13 -34.86 -16.24
CA GLY A 604 -28.21 -35.06 -17.37
C GLY A 604 -28.66 -34.39 -18.67
N ASP A 605 -29.94 -34.05 -18.80
CA ASP A 605 -30.46 -33.18 -19.87
C ASP A 605 -30.29 -31.68 -19.55
N GLY A 606 -29.84 -31.34 -18.34
CA GLY A 606 -29.58 -29.97 -17.90
C GLY A 606 -30.76 -29.30 -17.22
N THR A 607 -31.90 -29.97 -17.07
CA THR A 607 -33.06 -29.41 -16.36
C THR A 607 -32.90 -29.51 -14.84
N LYS A 608 -33.65 -28.70 -14.10
CA LYS A 608 -33.62 -28.71 -12.62
C LYS A 608 -34.08 -30.06 -12.07
N ALA A 609 -33.29 -30.64 -11.17
CA ALA A 609 -33.65 -31.88 -10.50
C ALA A 609 -34.72 -31.64 -9.43
N THR A 610 -35.90 -32.24 -9.59
CA THR A 610 -37.06 -32.11 -8.67
C THR A 610 -37.19 -33.25 -7.66
N HIS A 611 -36.42 -34.33 -7.84
CA HIS A 611 -36.47 -35.48 -6.94
C HIS A 611 -35.99 -35.12 -5.53
N SER A 612 -36.73 -35.54 -4.50
CA SER A 612 -36.52 -35.17 -3.09
C SER A 612 -35.10 -35.45 -2.55
N THR A 613 -34.45 -36.51 -3.04
CA THR A 613 -33.04 -36.86 -2.76
C THR A 613 -32.06 -35.69 -2.95
N TYR A 614 -32.31 -34.83 -3.93
CA TYR A 614 -31.43 -33.70 -4.28
C TYR A 614 -31.80 -32.40 -3.55
N SER A 615 -32.90 -32.41 -2.78
CA SER A 615 -33.32 -31.24 -2.02
C SER A 615 -32.21 -30.76 -1.09
N GLY A 616 -31.98 -29.44 -1.08
CA GLY A 616 -30.94 -28.82 -0.26
C GLY A 616 -29.50 -29.15 -0.70
N SER A 617 -29.26 -29.61 -1.93
CA SER A 617 -27.93 -30.05 -2.36
C SER A 617 -27.60 -29.73 -3.82
N ALA A 618 -26.31 -29.54 -4.07
CA ALA A 618 -25.73 -29.71 -5.40
C ALA A 618 -25.37 -31.20 -5.58
N ALA A 619 -25.43 -31.71 -6.80
CA ALA A 619 -25.16 -33.12 -7.08
C ALA A 619 -24.15 -33.27 -8.22
N GLN A 620 -23.52 -34.42 -8.32
CA GLN A 620 -22.78 -34.81 -9.52
C GLN A 620 -22.86 -36.31 -9.73
N GLY A 621 -22.56 -36.76 -10.95
CA GLY A 621 -22.42 -38.18 -11.28
C GLY A 621 -23.76 -38.90 -11.49
N ARG A 622 -23.68 -40.16 -11.92
CA ARG A 622 -24.87 -40.97 -12.21
C ARG A 622 -25.47 -41.54 -10.93
N SER A 623 -26.71 -41.16 -10.62
CA SER A 623 -27.42 -41.64 -9.44
C SER A 623 -27.92 -43.08 -9.61
N PRO A 624 -27.67 -43.99 -8.65
CA PRO A 624 -28.30 -45.32 -8.64
C PRO A 624 -29.78 -45.25 -8.24
N TYR A 625 -30.20 -44.17 -7.57
CA TYR A 625 -31.55 -44.01 -7.01
C TYR A 625 -32.53 -43.40 -8.01
N ALA A 626 -32.02 -42.65 -9.00
CA ALA A 626 -32.82 -42.08 -10.08
C ALA A 626 -32.02 -42.15 -11.40
N PRO A 627 -31.78 -43.35 -11.94
CA PRO A 627 -30.91 -43.54 -13.10
C PRO A 627 -31.45 -42.87 -14.38
N GLY A 628 -32.76 -42.64 -14.47
CA GLY A 628 -33.41 -41.91 -15.56
C GLY A 628 -33.02 -40.43 -15.63
N ASN A 629 -32.47 -39.86 -14.55
CA ASN A 629 -32.02 -38.47 -14.51
C ASN A 629 -30.65 -38.28 -15.18
N GLY A 630 -30.01 -39.31 -15.70
CA GLY A 630 -28.69 -39.22 -16.33
C GLY A 630 -27.58 -38.83 -15.36
N VAL A 631 -26.53 -38.16 -15.87
CA VAL A 631 -25.39 -37.71 -15.08
C VAL A 631 -25.73 -36.37 -14.45
N MET A 632 -25.86 -36.37 -13.13
CA MET A 632 -26.24 -35.19 -12.36
C MET A 632 -25.15 -34.12 -12.43
N ARG A 633 -25.57 -32.87 -12.26
CA ARG A 633 -24.73 -31.66 -12.23
C ARG A 633 -25.17 -30.75 -11.10
N GLY A 634 -24.29 -29.89 -10.59
CA GLY A 634 -24.59 -29.10 -9.39
C GLY A 634 -23.96 -27.71 -9.40
N LEU A 635 -24.72 -26.67 -9.10
CA LEU A 635 -24.21 -25.30 -8.97
C LEU A 635 -24.33 -24.86 -7.51
N VAL A 636 -23.38 -24.06 -7.06
CA VAL A 636 -23.44 -23.35 -5.79
C VAL A 636 -22.95 -21.91 -6.01
N GLY A 637 -23.83 -20.95 -5.75
CA GLY A 637 -23.54 -19.53 -5.95
C GLY A 637 -23.23 -18.79 -4.65
N PHE A 638 -22.35 -17.80 -4.78
CA PHE A 638 -21.96 -16.86 -3.73
C PHE A 638 -22.31 -15.43 -4.16
N PRO A 639 -22.38 -14.47 -3.22
CA PRO A 639 -22.38 -13.05 -3.55
C PRO A 639 -21.18 -12.67 -4.43
N SER A 640 -21.29 -11.60 -5.22
CA SER A 640 -20.17 -11.11 -6.02
C SER A 640 -19.00 -10.67 -5.13
N GLN A 641 -17.78 -11.00 -5.53
CA GLN A 641 -16.55 -10.65 -4.82
C GLN A 641 -15.82 -9.46 -5.45
N ALA A 642 -16.30 -8.94 -6.59
CA ALA A 642 -15.61 -7.90 -7.35
C ALA A 642 -15.36 -6.62 -6.55
N GLY A 643 -16.32 -6.17 -5.75
CA GLY A 643 -16.16 -5.00 -4.89
C GLY A 643 -15.08 -5.20 -3.81
N ARG A 644 -15.09 -6.38 -3.17
CA ARG A 644 -14.08 -6.77 -2.16
C ARG A 644 -12.68 -6.85 -2.75
N LEU A 645 -12.55 -7.42 -3.95
CA LEU A 645 -11.27 -7.68 -4.61
C LEU A 645 -10.79 -6.54 -5.51
N SER A 646 -11.51 -5.42 -5.53
CA SER A 646 -11.08 -4.22 -6.24
C SER A 646 -9.76 -3.71 -5.66
N ASN A 647 -8.77 -3.52 -6.55
CA ASN A 647 -7.38 -3.16 -6.23
C ASN A 647 -6.63 -4.16 -5.32
N ALA A 648 -7.14 -5.38 -5.12
CA ALA A 648 -6.47 -6.40 -4.32
C ALA A 648 -5.59 -7.35 -5.15
N THR A 649 -4.55 -7.93 -4.55
CA THR A 649 -3.82 -9.07 -5.11
C THR A 649 -4.32 -10.36 -4.46
N VAL A 650 -5.00 -11.21 -5.23
CA VAL A 650 -5.51 -12.51 -4.73
C VAL A 650 -4.34 -13.47 -4.56
N LYS A 651 -4.12 -13.94 -3.33
CA LYS A 651 -3.09 -14.93 -2.99
C LYS A 651 -3.62 -16.35 -3.12
N LYS A 652 -4.86 -16.59 -2.67
CA LYS A 652 -5.45 -17.94 -2.61
C LYS A 652 -6.97 -17.87 -2.62
N ILE A 653 -7.62 -18.77 -3.36
CA ILE A 653 -9.06 -19.02 -3.28
C ILE A 653 -9.27 -20.48 -2.89
N GLU A 654 -10.10 -20.71 -1.87
CA GLU A 654 -10.47 -22.03 -1.38
C GLU A 654 -11.98 -22.17 -1.33
N VAL A 655 -12.49 -23.35 -1.61
CA VAL A 655 -13.89 -23.67 -1.41
C VAL A 655 -14.03 -24.80 -0.40
N TYR A 656 -14.84 -24.58 0.62
CA TYR A 656 -15.24 -25.63 1.54
C TYR A 656 -16.39 -26.40 0.91
N VAL A 657 -16.20 -27.69 0.67
CA VAL A 657 -17.24 -28.57 0.13
C VAL A 657 -17.57 -29.63 1.18
N TYR A 658 -18.86 -29.74 1.53
CA TYR A 658 -19.37 -30.79 2.41
C TYR A 658 -20.09 -31.87 1.61
N ALA A 659 -19.43 -33.00 1.40
CA ALA A 659 -20.01 -34.17 0.77
C ALA A 659 -20.88 -34.93 1.78
N LYS A 660 -22.21 -34.73 1.70
CA LYS A 660 -23.17 -35.44 2.57
C LYS A 660 -23.30 -36.92 2.18
N HIS A 661 -22.99 -37.26 0.94
CA HIS A 661 -23.15 -38.59 0.40
C HIS A 661 -22.19 -38.85 -0.76
N TRP A 662 -21.73 -40.09 -0.85
CA TRP A 662 -21.06 -40.71 -1.99
C TRP A 662 -21.69 -42.05 -2.29
N HIS A 663 -21.61 -42.54 -3.52
CA HIS A 663 -22.00 -43.91 -3.84
C HIS A 663 -21.22 -44.94 -2.99
N SER A 664 -19.89 -44.84 -3.00
CA SER A 664 -19.01 -45.73 -2.25
C SER A 664 -18.88 -45.30 -0.78
N SER A 665 -18.74 -46.28 0.12
CA SER A 665 -18.42 -46.05 1.54
C SER A 665 -17.02 -45.47 1.74
N ALA A 666 -16.08 -45.75 0.82
CA ALA A 666 -14.73 -45.18 0.84
C ALA A 666 -14.69 -43.69 0.44
N GLY A 667 -15.82 -43.12 -0.02
CA GLY A 667 -15.91 -41.77 -0.54
C GLY A 667 -15.92 -41.71 -2.07
N GLY A 668 -15.62 -40.53 -2.61
CA GLY A 668 -15.58 -40.31 -4.06
C GLY A 668 -14.81 -39.04 -4.42
N THR A 669 -14.82 -38.70 -5.70
CA THR A 669 -14.04 -37.59 -6.25
C THR A 669 -14.97 -36.43 -6.64
N ALA A 670 -14.84 -35.29 -5.96
CA ALA A 670 -15.53 -34.05 -6.32
C ALA A 670 -14.83 -33.39 -7.51
N CYS A 671 -15.57 -33.14 -8.59
CA CYS A 671 -15.07 -32.47 -9.79
C CYS A 671 -15.61 -31.04 -9.81
N ILE A 672 -14.78 -30.10 -9.40
CA ILE A 672 -15.15 -28.70 -9.16
C ILE A 672 -14.83 -27.89 -10.42
N GLY A 673 -15.79 -27.10 -10.88
CA GLY A 673 -15.66 -26.06 -11.89
C GLY A 673 -16.16 -24.70 -11.39
N VAL A 674 -16.45 -23.78 -12.31
CA VAL A 674 -16.92 -22.41 -12.02
C VAL A 674 -18.04 -21.97 -12.95
N HIS A 675 -18.85 -20.99 -12.50
CA HIS A 675 -19.94 -20.39 -13.29
C HIS A 675 -20.14 -18.90 -13.00
N ASN A 676 -20.93 -18.22 -13.83
CA ASN A 676 -21.19 -16.77 -13.77
C ASN A 676 -22.62 -16.37 -13.36
N HIS A 677 -23.46 -17.33 -12.97
CA HIS A 677 -24.85 -17.09 -12.54
C HIS A 677 -24.97 -16.31 -11.22
N GLY A 678 -25.83 -15.29 -11.18
CA GLY A 678 -26.15 -14.54 -9.96
C GLY A 678 -27.21 -15.20 -9.06
N GLY A 679 -28.02 -16.10 -9.61
CA GLY A 679 -29.07 -16.88 -8.93
C GLY A 679 -29.14 -18.28 -9.54
N ALA A 680 -29.94 -19.19 -8.95
CA ALA A 680 -30.08 -20.55 -9.48
C ALA A 680 -30.81 -20.55 -10.84
N PRO A 681 -30.14 -20.87 -11.96
CA PRO A 681 -30.79 -20.89 -13.28
C PRO A 681 -31.69 -22.12 -13.44
N ASP A 682 -32.68 -22.07 -14.32
CA ASP A 682 -33.55 -23.23 -14.62
C ASP A 682 -32.85 -24.31 -15.44
N SER A 683 -31.89 -23.91 -16.27
CA SER A 683 -31.07 -24.78 -17.11
C SER A 683 -29.59 -24.71 -16.72
N TRP A 684 -28.92 -25.86 -16.75
CA TRP A 684 -27.50 -25.97 -16.46
C TRP A 684 -26.63 -25.22 -17.47
N SER A 685 -25.73 -24.38 -16.97
CA SER A 685 -24.54 -23.96 -17.69
C SER A 685 -23.41 -23.58 -16.72
N SER A 686 -22.18 -23.64 -17.21
CA SER A 686 -20.95 -23.44 -16.45
C SER A 686 -19.93 -22.69 -17.30
N SER A 687 -19.07 -21.88 -16.69
CA SER A 687 -18.00 -21.16 -17.37
C SER A 687 -16.78 -22.05 -17.61
N ALA A 688 -16.47 -22.93 -16.66
CA ALA A 688 -15.48 -23.99 -16.82
C ALA A 688 -15.86 -25.18 -15.93
N ASN A 689 -15.48 -26.39 -16.33
CA ASN A 689 -15.73 -27.61 -15.57
C ASN A 689 -14.43 -28.30 -15.21
N ASP A 690 -14.45 -29.06 -14.12
CA ASP A 690 -13.34 -29.94 -13.72
C ASP A 690 -11.99 -29.22 -13.60
N VAL A 691 -12.01 -27.96 -13.15
CA VAL A 691 -10.80 -27.16 -12.88
C VAL A 691 -10.02 -27.70 -11.67
N LYS A 692 -10.70 -28.40 -10.76
CA LYS A 692 -10.10 -29.05 -9.60
C LYS A 692 -10.81 -30.35 -9.26
N ARG A 693 -10.05 -31.43 -9.11
CA ARG A 693 -10.53 -32.70 -8.54
C ARG A 693 -10.07 -32.86 -7.10
N GLN A 694 -10.94 -33.37 -6.25
CA GLN A 694 -10.61 -33.64 -4.85
C GLN A 694 -11.31 -34.91 -4.35
N LYS A 695 -10.54 -35.86 -3.82
CA LYS A 695 -11.10 -37.02 -3.10
C LYS A 695 -11.61 -36.59 -1.73
N LEU A 696 -12.81 -37.06 -1.38
CA LEU A 696 -13.49 -36.82 -0.10
C LEU A 696 -14.13 -38.13 0.40
N LYS A 697 -14.08 -38.38 1.71
CA LYS A 697 -14.74 -39.48 2.42
C LYS A 697 -16.26 -39.24 2.54
N LYS A 698 -16.99 -40.26 2.99
CA LYS A 698 -18.45 -40.21 3.24
C LYS A 698 -18.76 -40.30 4.74
N PRO A 699 -19.35 -39.27 5.38
CA PRO A 699 -19.39 -37.86 4.97
C PRO A 699 -18.08 -37.14 5.30
N GLU A 700 -17.71 -36.11 4.52
CA GLU A 700 -16.56 -35.25 4.81
C GLU A 700 -16.83 -33.82 4.36
N GLY A 701 -16.36 -32.85 5.13
CA GLY A 701 -16.25 -31.46 4.72
C GLY A 701 -14.81 -31.00 4.72
N ARG A 702 -14.36 -30.40 3.62
CA ARG A 702 -12.95 -30.04 3.44
C ARG A 702 -12.80 -28.73 2.68
N TRP A 703 -11.83 -27.91 3.08
CA TRP A 703 -11.33 -26.77 2.31
C TRP A 703 -10.47 -27.26 1.15
N ILE A 704 -10.77 -26.78 -0.05
CA ILE A 704 -10.14 -27.21 -1.30
C ILE A 704 -9.62 -25.97 -2.01
N THR A 705 -8.30 -25.88 -2.19
CA THR A 705 -7.69 -24.79 -2.93
C THR A 705 -7.98 -24.91 -4.43
N LEU A 706 -8.54 -23.84 -4.99
CA LEU A 706 -8.78 -23.70 -6.42
C LEU A 706 -7.50 -23.23 -7.14
N PRO A 707 -7.28 -23.62 -8.41
CA PRO A 707 -6.11 -23.17 -9.16
C PRO A 707 -6.15 -21.66 -9.41
N SER A 708 -4.98 -21.04 -9.53
CA SER A 708 -4.86 -19.59 -9.78
C SER A 708 -5.55 -19.12 -11.06
N SER A 709 -5.77 -20.03 -12.02
CA SER A 709 -6.49 -19.75 -13.28
C SER A 709 -7.92 -19.22 -13.07
N VAL A 710 -8.57 -19.47 -11.93
CA VAL A 710 -9.92 -18.95 -11.65
C VAL A 710 -9.92 -17.61 -10.89
N HIS A 711 -8.76 -17.14 -10.40
CA HIS A 711 -8.68 -15.95 -9.55
C HIS A 711 -9.17 -14.69 -10.28
N ALA A 712 -8.80 -14.54 -11.55
CA ALA A 712 -9.19 -13.38 -12.37
C ALA A 712 -10.72 -13.26 -12.50
N GLY A 713 -11.42 -14.38 -12.71
CA GLY A 713 -12.88 -14.40 -12.83
C GLY A 713 -13.59 -14.01 -11.54
N PHE A 714 -13.11 -14.44 -10.38
CA PHE A 714 -13.67 -13.99 -9.09
C PHE A 714 -13.38 -12.51 -8.82
N LYS A 715 -12.22 -12.00 -9.27
CA LYS A 715 -11.83 -10.59 -9.12
C LYS A 715 -12.66 -9.66 -10.03
N SER A 716 -12.91 -10.05 -11.28
CA SER A 716 -13.73 -9.26 -12.22
C SER A 716 -15.24 -9.37 -11.93
N GLY A 717 -15.67 -10.42 -11.22
CA GLY A 717 -17.08 -10.73 -11.01
C GLY A 717 -17.70 -11.62 -12.11
N ASP A 718 -16.88 -12.05 -13.07
CA ASP A 718 -17.28 -13.03 -14.11
C ASP A 718 -17.47 -14.43 -13.54
N THR A 719 -16.88 -14.74 -12.38
CA THR A 719 -17.16 -15.95 -11.62
C THR A 719 -17.94 -15.62 -10.35
N LYS A 720 -19.09 -16.28 -10.19
CA LYS A 720 -20.04 -16.06 -9.10
C LYS A 720 -20.32 -17.33 -8.29
N GLY A 721 -19.69 -18.44 -8.64
CA GLY A 721 -19.90 -19.71 -7.95
C GLY A 721 -19.11 -20.86 -8.52
N ILE A 722 -19.31 -22.01 -7.89
CA ILE A 722 -18.66 -23.27 -8.27
C ILE A 722 -19.67 -24.23 -8.91
N SER A 723 -19.17 -25.02 -9.85
CA SER A 723 -19.94 -26.09 -10.49
C SER A 723 -19.42 -27.46 -10.07
N PHE A 724 -20.28 -28.46 -10.16
CA PHE A 724 -19.95 -29.87 -9.99
C PHE A 724 -20.39 -30.63 -11.23
N LEU A 725 -19.43 -31.19 -11.96
CA LEU A 725 -19.68 -32.01 -13.14
C LEU A 725 -18.50 -32.97 -13.34
N PRO A 726 -18.72 -34.30 -13.43
CA PRO A 726 -17.65 -35.24 -13.71
C PRO A 726 -17.05 -35.01 -15.09
N PRO A 727 -15.75 -35.31 -15.29
CA PRO A 727 -15.10 -35.17 -16.59
C PRO A 727 -15.86 -35.94 -17.66
N SER A 728 -16.11 -35.27 -18.79
CA SER A 728 -16.85 -35.81 -19.93
C SER A 728 -18.21 -36.43 -19.56
N SER A 729 -18.87 -35.94 -18.50
CA SER A 729 -20.09 -36.53 -17.96
C SER A 729 -19.95 -38.03 -17.67
N SER A 730 -18.82 -38.44 -17.05
CA SER A 730 -18.58 -39.84 -16.69
C SER A 730 -19.71 -40.46 -15.86
N THR A 731 -20.06 -41.71 -16.19
CA THR A 731 -21.05 -42.52 -15.47
C THR A 731 -20.42 -43.39 -14.37
N SER A 732 -19.11 -43.26 -14.12
CA SER A 732 -18.43 -44.00 -13.05
C SER A 732 -19.05 -43.70 -11.68
N SER A 733 -19.23 -44.75 -10.88
CA SER A 733 -19.76 -44.64 -9.52
C SER A 733 -18.85 -43.85 -8.58
N GLU A 734 -17.56 -43.67 -8.92
CA GLU A 734 -16.61 -42.83 -8.18
C GLU A 734 -17.08 -41.36 -8.07
N TYR A 735 -17.81 -40.89 -9.07
CA TYR A 735 -18.21 -39.48 -9.14
C TYR A 735 -19.59 -39.22 -8.54
N TYR A 736 -20.42 -40.22 -8.27
CA TYR A 736 -21.76 -39.93 -7.75
C TYR A 736 -21.70 -39.46 -6.30
N GLY A 737 -22.02 -38.18 -6.10
CA GLY A 737 -21.95 -37.51 -4.82
C GLY A 737 -22.97 -36.39 -4.67
N LEU A 738 -23.33 -36.11 -3.41
CA LEU A 738 -24.23 -35.02 -3.05
C LEU A 738 -23.51 -34.06 -2.10
N PHE A 739 -23.56 -32.77 -2.40
CA PHE A 739 -22.90 -31.71 -1.66
C PHE A 739 -23.93 -30.80 -1.00
N LYS A 740 -23.77 -30.55 0.29
CA LYS A 740 -24.71 -29.74 1.06
C LYS A 740 -24.42 -28.26 0.81
N GLY A 741 -25.29 -27.59 0.05
CA GLY A 741 -25.03 -26.23 -0.42
C GLY A 741 -24.96 -25.21 0.72
N ASN A 742 -25.84 -25.30 1.73
CA ASN A 742 -25.80 -24.41 2.90
C ASN A 742 -24.58 -24.57 3.81
N ARG A 743 -23.74 -25.58 3.58
CA ARG A 743 -22.45 -25.75 4.25
C ARG A 743 -21.28 -25.41 3.34
N THR A 744 -21.53 -25.08 2.08
CA THR A 744 -20.48 -24.74 1.13
C THR A 744 -20.10 -23.28 1.33
N LYS A 745 -18.79 -23.01 1.43
CA LYS A 745 -18.24 -21.69 1.71
C LYS A 745 -17.09 -21.37 0.77
N LEU A 746 -16.92 -20.11 0.41
CA LEU A 746 -15.76 -19.62 -0.34
C LEU A 746 -14.85 -18.88 0.64
N ARG A 747 -13.55 -19.17 0.63
CA ARG A 747 -12.54 -18.45 1.41
C ARG A 747 -11.54 -17.82 0.46
N ILE A 748 -11.31 -16.52 0.61
CA ILE A 748 -10.41 -15.76 -0.27
C ILE A 748 -9.36 -15.08 0.60
N THR A 749 -8.10 -15.38 0.31
CA THR A 749 -6.93 -14.72 0.89
C THR A 749 -6.37 -13.73 -0.12
N TYR A 750 -6.28 -12.47 0.24
CA TYR A 750 -5.80 -11.40 -0.63
C TYR A 750 -5.03 -10.36 0.18
N THR A 751 -4.20 -9.60 -0.51
CA THR A 751 -3.50 -8.45 0.05
C THR A 751 -4.08 -7.17 -0.54
N LYS A 752 -4.32 -6.17 0.31
CA LYS A 752 -4.83 -4.86 -0.06
C LYS A 752 -4.29 -3.80 0.87
#